data_AF-A0A024VY10-F1
#
_entry.id   AF-A0A024VY10-F1
#
_cell.length_a   1.000
_cell.length_b   1.000
_cell.length_c   1.000
_cell.angle_alpha   90.00
_cell.angle_beta   90.00
_cell.angle_gamma   90.00
#
_symmetry.space_group_name_H-M   'P 1'
#
loop_
_entity.id
_entity.type
_entity.pdbx_description
1 polymer ?
#
loop_
_entity_poly.entity_id
_entity_poly.type
_entity_poly.pdbx_seq_one_letter_code
_entity_poly.pdbx_strand_id
1 'polypeptide(L)'
;MNNTNITDCNDGCNKNCVCFDKWIKQKEQEWNSYFFQVMDKLKKEEAKWYELKDNIKEKIKSSKGKADGKNSEGAIKVLLDHLKETATICKDNNTNEGCDPSVDSKTNSCGKNTKAGSDKVISVKQIAQYYKRKAYAQLEESGSRRALKANASLGTYKRGGSGKDFKKLCSITDKDSNDSRSASNGGPCTGKDGSGVRMKIGTPWKGEGQAMQCPTTTKPPLYIMCRDTSITPLVDYIPQRLRWMTEWAEWYCKMQKEAYDELKKECGDCKVVDGKCVKVNGDCEKCKPACEEYKRKIKPWADQWKKMEEQYKKLYEHARVDIAANGGLNTSTAIKDNEDKSVIEFLFELYKENGGEIGNPSSIKPTNGVSTLGESAAPVDTTPTVYSTAAGYIHQEMGTHMQCKEQTKFCTGGDKYAFKEPPHGYDTACSCDKNERPVPVPEKKDDCSDIKTLLDESNGGKNRINGCNPKTGNFEWICGANQFRNNQEGPCMPPRRQKLCINDLKVLKDQSSTNTEDLREAFIKCAAKEIHFLWKKYKDDKKNENSNGGTPPVDTDNELKSGKIPDDFKRQMFYTLGDYRDLCLGNDLGNAHDTKNISVTVNGILKEEKNGNTPLTADDWWEKNAESIWQGMLCALSYDTNEKTFKQN
;
A
#
# COMPACT_ATOMS: atom_id res chain seq x y z
N MET A 1 -1.43 -33.25 21.26
CA MET A 1 -1.89 -32.72 19.96
C MET A 1 -0.79 -31.82 19.36
N ASN A 2 0.40 -32.37 19.09
CA ASN A 2 1.51 -31.59 18.53
C ASN A 2 1.84 -32.17 17.16
N ASN A 3 1.34 -31.53 16.10
CA ASN A 3 1.77 -31.85 14.75
C ASN A 3 3.07 -31.07 14.50
N THR A 4 4.20 -31.78 14.53
CA THR A 4 5.56 -31.22 14.41
C THR A 4 6.01 -31.01 12.96
N ASN A 5 5.19 -31.39 11.98
CA ASN A 5 5.52 -31.24 10.57
C ASN A 5 5.01 -29.90 10.00
N ILE A 6 5.88 -29.25 9.23
CA ILE A 6 5.78 -27.85 8.78
C ILE A 6 4.66 -27.64 7.73
N THR A 7 4.16 -28.69 7.09
CA THR A 7 3.40 -28.59 5.83
C THR A 7 1.88 -28.60 5.94
N ASP A 8 1.28 -29.01 7.06
CA ASP A 8 -0.17 -29.12 7.19
C ASP A 8 -0.73 -28.08 8.17
N CYS A 9 -1.16 -26.94 7.63
CA CYS A 9 -2.15 -26.09 8.27
C CYS A 9 -3.47 -26.84 8.38
N ASN A 10 -3.58 -27.70 9.39
CA ASN A 10 -4.80 -28.45 9.64
C ASN A 10 -5.74 -27.57 10.47
N ASP A 11 -6.75 -26.97 9.81
CA ASP A 11 -7.84 -26.23 10.47
C ASP A 11 -8.47 -27.04 11.63
N GLY A 12 -8.39 -28.38 11.58
CA GLY A 12 -8.79 -29.27 12.66
C GLY A 12 -8.06 -29.01 13.99
N CYS A 13 -6.78 -28.63 13.97
CA CYS A 13 -6.00 -28.34 15.18
C CYS A 13 -6.51 -27.08 15.90
N ASN A 14 -6.75 -25.99 15.16
CA ASN A 14 -7.33 -24.77 15.74
C ASN A 14 -8.78 -25.02 16.20
N LYS A 15 -9.59 -25.72 15.40
CA LYS A 15 -10.95 -26.14 15.81
C LYS A 15 -10.95 -26.95 17.11
N ASN A 16 -9.98 -27.84 17.30
CA ASN A 16 -9.81 -28.61 18.53
C ASN A 16 -9.35 -27.73 19.71
N CYS A 17 -8.42 -26.78 19.52
CA CYS A 17 -8.03 -25.82 20.57
C CYS A 17 -9.20 -24.92 20.98
N VAL A 18 -10.01 -24.45 20.02
CA VAL A 18 -11.22 -23.65 20.27
C VAL A 18 -12.27 -24.48 21.00
N CYS A 19 -12.44 -25.75 20.62
CA CYS A 19 -13.33 -26.69 21.30
C CYS A 19 -12.87 -26.94 22.75
N PHE A 20 -11.56 -27.14 22.97
CA PHE A 20 -10.98 -27.30 24.29
C PHE A 20 -11.15 -26.05 25.16
N ASP A 21 -10.92 -24.85 24.61
CA ASP A 21 -11.18 -23.57 25.31
C ASP A 21 -12.65 -23.40 25.70
N LYS A 22 -13.58 -23.74 24.79
CA LYS A 22 -15.03 -23.72 25.08
C LYS A 22 -15.38 -24.73 26.18
N TRP A 23 -14.81 -25.94 26.14
CA TRP A 23 -15.00 -26.95 27.17
C TRP A 23 -14.47 -26.49 28.53
N ILE A 24 -13.29 -25.86 28.59
CA ILE A 24 -12.74 -25.29 29.83
C ILE A 24 -13.64 -24.18 30.39
N LYS A 25 -14.15 -23.27 29.54
CA LYS A 25 -15.09 -22.21 29.96
C LYS A 25 -16.40 -22.77 30.49
N GLN A 26 -16.94 -23.79 29.81
CA GLN A 26 -18.14 -24.49 30.27
C GLN A 26 -17.89 -25.18 31.63
N LYS A 27 -16.76 -25.87 31.78
CA LYS A 27 -16.37 -26.48 33.06
C LYS A 27 -16.19 -25.44 34.14
N GLU A 28 -15.55 -24.30 33.88
CA GLU A 28 -15.47 -23.22 34.84
C GLU A 28 -16.85 -22.73 35.31
N GLN A 29 -17.81 -22.56 34.39
CA GLN A 29 -19.17 -22.14 34.73
C GLN A 29 -19.92 -23.20 35.54
N GLU A 30 -19.82 -24.48 35.14
CA GLU A 30 -20.38 -25.60 35.89
C GLU A 30 -19.78 -25.66 37.31
N TRP A 31 -18.46 -25.59 37.41
CA TRP A 31 -17.76 -25.61 38.70
C TRP A 31 -18.11 -24.41 39.57
N ASN A 32 -18.19 -23.20 39.04
CA ASN A 32 -18.61 -22.00 39.79
C ASN A 32 -20.07 -22.07 40.25
N SER A 33 -20.95 -22.67 39.44
CA SER A 33 -22.37 -22.88 39.77
C SER A 33 -22.57 -23.90 40.90
N TYR A 34 -21.80 -24.99 40.88
CA TYR A 34 -21.85 -26.03 41.92
C TYR A 34 -20.87 -25.79 43.07
N PHE A 35 -19.99 -24.79 42.99
CA PHE A 35 -18.90 -24.54 43.94
C PHE A 35 -19.41 -24.48 45.38
N PHE A 36 -20.43 -23.66 45.63
CA PHE A 36 -21.00 -23.50 46.96
C PHE A 36 -21.77 -24.74 47.43
N GLN A 37 -22.47 -25.45 46.53
CA GLN A 37 -23.23 -26.67 46.88
C GLN A 37 -22.31 -27.86 47.18
N VAL A 38 -21.21 -27.98 46.43
CA VAL A 38 -20.18 -28.99 46.63
C VAL A 38 -19.37 -28.68 47.90
N MET A 39 -19.00 -27.42 48.14
CA MET A 39 -18.31 -27.01 49.37
C MET A 39 -19.21 -27.11 50.63
N ASP A 40 -20.51 -26.87 50.50
CA ASP A 40 -21.49 -27.05 51.59
C ASP A 40 -21.74 -28.53 51.92
N LYS A 41 -21.82 -29.39 50.90
CA LYS A 41 -21.88 -30.86 51.08
C LYS A 41 -20.55 -31.43 51.60
N LEU A 42 -19.40 -30.88 51.20
CA LEU A 42 -18.07 -31.32 51.64
C LEU A 42 -17.75 -30.94 53.10
N LYS A 43 -18.42 -29.95 53.70
CA LYS A 43 -18.32 -29.67 55.14
C LYS A 43 -18.98 -30.74 56.02
N LYS A 44 -19.80 -31.65 55.46
CA LYS A 44 -20.63 -32.60 56.22
C LYS A 44 -20.07 -34.02 56.34
N GLU A 45 -18.95 -34.36 55.69
CA GLU A 45 -18.31 -35.69 55.83
C GLU A 45 -16.79 -35.57 56.05
N GLU A 46 -16.39 -35.51 57.31
CA GLU A 46 -15.00 -35.27 57.73
C GLU A 46 -14.01 -36.40 57.36
N ALA A 47 -14.46 -37.65 57.16
CA ALA A 47 -13.58 -38.81 57.01
C ALA A 47 -13.03 -39.03 55.58
N LYS A 48 -13.86 -38.89 54.54
CA LYS A 48 -13.43 -39.05 53.13
C LYS A 48 -12.59 -37.88 52.63
N TRP A 49 -12.72 -36.73 53.29
CA TRP A 49 -11.94 -35.53 53.03
C TRP A 49 -10.45 -35.73 53.35
N TYR A 50 -10.09 -36.40 54.45
CA TYR A 50 -8.68 -36.66 54.78
C TYR A 50 -8.03 -37.58 53.75
N GLU A 51 -8.74 -38.60 53.27
CA GLU A 51 -8.25 -39.56 52.28
C GLU A 51 -8.06 -38.93 50.87
N LEU A 52 -9.01 -38.08 50.45
CA LEU A 52 -8.89 -37.31 49.19
C LEU A 52 -7.81 -36.22 49.29
N LYS A 53 -7.73 -35.53 50.43
CA LYS A 53 -6.71 -34.51 50.71
C LYS A 53 -5.31 -35.11 50.75
N ASP A 54 -5.14 -36.31 51.29
CA ASP A 54 -3.85 -36.99 51.35
C ASP A 54 -3.46 -37.59 49.99
N ASN A 55 -4.40 -38.10 49.19
CA ASN A 55 -4.16 -38.48 47.79
C ASN A 55 -3.76 -37.29 46.91
N ILE A 56 -4.41 -36.14 47.09
CA ILE A 56 -4.07 -34.90 46.36
C ILE A 56 -2.74 -34.32 46.86
N LYS A 57 -2.45 -34.36 48.16
CA LYS A 57 -1.15 -33.96 48.73
C LYS A 57 -0.02 -34.86 48.25
N GLU A 58 -0.22 -36.17 48.11
CA GLU A 58 0.79 -37.08 47.55
C GLU A 58 1.06 -36.78 46.07
N LYS A 59 0.02 -36.47 45.28
CA LYS A 59 0.18 -35.99 43.89
C LYS A 59 0.82 -34.60 43.77
N ILE A 60 0.62 -33.71 44.75
CA ILE A 60 1.27 -32.38 44.82
C ILE A 60 2.71 -32.47 45.38
N LYS A 61 2.98 -33.40 46.29
CA LYS A 61 4.32 -33.71 46.81
C LYS A 61 5.21 -34.34 45.75
N SER A 62 4.65 -35.07 44.77
CA SER A 62 5.46 -35.61 43.66
C SER A 62 5.93 -34.52 42.69
N SER A 63 5.34 -33.31 42.73
CA SER A 63 5.70 -32.14 41.91
C SER A 63 6.46 -31.03 42.68
N LYS A 64 7.21 -31.39 43.73
CA LYS A 64 7.72 -30.56 44.86
C LYS A 64 8.01 -29.06 44.65
N GLY A 65 7.60 -28.25 45.64
CA GLY A 65 8.32 -27.03 46.07
C GLY A 65 7.50 -25.92 46.75
N LYS A 66 7.23 -26.04 48.06
CA LYS A 66 6.78 -25.01 49.04
C LYS A 66 5.61 -24.06 48.64
N ALA A 67 4.40 -24.39 49.10
CA ALA A 67 3.38 -23.38 49.41
C ALA A 67 2.51 -23.86 50.58
N ASP A 68 2.30 -22.97 51.54
CA ASP A 68 1.83 -23.27 52.88
C ASP A 68 0.40 -23.81 52.91
N GLY A 69 0.20 -24.82 53.75
CA GLY A 69 -1.01 -25.63 53.78
C GLY A 69 -2.26 -24.88 54.21
N LYS A 70 -3.04 -24.38 53.25
CA LYS A 70 -4.49 -24.10 53.41
C LYS A 70 -5.28 -24.39 52.12
N ASN A 71 -6.03 -25.50 52.18
CA ASN A 71 -7.30 -25.86 51.53
C ASN A 71 -7.36 -26.06 49.99
N SER A 72 -8.02 -27.16 49.58
CA SER A 72 -8.21 -27.70 48.22
C SER A 72 -8.73 -26.71 47.17
N GLU A 73 -9.40 -25.65 47.62
CA GLU A 73 -9.88 -24.54 46.82
C GLU A 73 -8.74 -23.87 46.02
N GLY A 74 -7.56 -23.71 46.64
CA GLY A 74 -6.36 -23.19 45.96
C GLY A 74 -5.81 -24.15 44.91
N ALA A 75 -5.86 -25.46 45.14
CA ALA A 75 -5.35 -26.47 44.21
C ALA A 75 -6.22 -26.57 42.94
N ILE A 76 -7.54 -26.53 43.10
CA ILE A 76 -8.50 -26.55 41.96
C ILE A 76 -8.35 -25.28 41.12
N LYS A 77 -8.21 -24.11 41.77
CA LYS A 77 -7.98 -22.84 41.07
C LYS A 77 -6.68 -22.87 40.26
N VAL A 78 -5.58 -23.36 40.84
CA VAL A 78 -4.29 -23.50 40.13
C VAL A 78 -4.39 -24.45 38.93
N LEU A 79 -5.16 -25.54 39.05
CA LEU A 79 -5.41 -26.46 37.93
C LEU A 79 -6.25 -25.83 36.82
N LEU A 80 -7.33 -25.12 37.16
CA LEU A 80 -8.17 -24.41 36.20
C LEU A 80 -7.41 -23.30 35.48
N ASP A 81 -6.60 -22.53 36.23
CA ASP A 81 -5.75 -21.48 35.67
C ASP A 81 -4.70 -22.09 34.71
N HIS A 82 -4.11 -23.23 35.08
CA HIS A 82 -3.20 -23.97 34.20
C HIS A 82 -3.89 -24.44 32.92
N LEU A 83 -5.10 -25.03 33.00
CA LEU A 83 -5.83 -25.52 31.83
C LEU A 83 -6.29 -24.39 30.89
N LYS A 84 -6.75 -23.26 31.44
CA LYS A 84 -7.07 -22.05 30.65
C LYS A 84 -5.84 -21.48 29.96
N GLU A 85 -4.73 -21.46 30.66
CA GLU A 85 -3.45 -21.05 30.09
C GLU A 85 -3.06 -22.01 28.95
N THR A 86 -3.12 -23.33 29.14
CA THR A 86 -2.89 -24.34 28.09
C THR A 86 -3.83 -24.14 26.89
N ALA A 87 -5.12 -23.86 27.11
CA ALA A 87 -6.07 -23.61 26.04
C ALA A 87 -5.75 -22.32 25.26
N THR A 88 -5.31 -21.27 25.96
CA THR A 88 -4.89 -20.00 25.34
C THR A 88 -3.65 -20.20 24.48
N ILE A 89 -2.63 -20.87 25.02
CA ILE A 89 -1.40 -21.24 24.29
C ILE A 89 -1.71 -22.11 23.07
N CYS A 90 -2.62 -23.08 23.20
CA CYS A 90 -3.05 -23.92 22.09
C CYS A 90 -3.63 -23.08 20.95
N LYS A 91 -4.51 -22.13 21.26
CA LYS A 91 -5.08 -21.20 20.27
C LYS A 91 -4.00 -20.32 19.66
N ASP A 92 -3.13 -19.72 20.48
CA ASP A 92 -2.06 -18.84 20.02
C ASP A 92 -1.05 -19.56 19.11
N ASN A 93 -0.73 -20.82 19.40
CA ASN A 93 0.22 -21.63 18.62
C ASN A 93 -0.38 -22.22 17.34
N ASN A 94 -1.70 -22.23 17.25
CA ASN A 94 -2.46 -22.73 16.11
C ASN A 94 -3.32 -21.61 15.49
N THR A 95 -2.89 -20.35 15.62
CA THR A 95 -3.52 -19.24 14.92
C THR A 95 -3.45 -19.46 13.41
N ASN A 96 -4.53 -19.13 12.71
CA ASN A 96 -4.61 -19.25 11.25
C ASN A 96 -3.81 -18.14 10.52
N GLU A 97 -3.08 -17.26 11.23
CA GLU A 97 -2.26 -16.19 10.63
C GLU A 97 -1.16 -16.71 9.70
N GLY A 98 -0.62 -17.90 9.96
CA GLY A 98 0.31 -18.61 9.08
C GLY A 98 -0.37 -19.52 8.06
N CYS A 99 -1.71 -19.58 8.07
CA CYS A 99 -2.53 -20.46 7.24
C CYS A 99 -3.31 -19.71 6.15
N ASP A 100 -2.91 -18.47 5.83
CA ASP A 100 -3.26 -17.90 4.53
C ASP A 100 -2.90 -18.95 3.46
N PRO A 101 -3.81 -19.24 2.50
CA PRO A 101 -3.53 -20.21 1.46
C PRO A 101 -2.20 -19.86 0.82
N SER A 102 -1.41 -20.89 0.50
CA SER A 102 -0.27 -20.77 -0.41
C SER A 102 -0.61 -19.71 -1.44
N VAL A 103 0.08 -18.58 -1.40
CA VAL A 103 -0.24 -17.49 -2.33
C VAL A 103 0.04 -18.09 -3.70
N ASP A 104 -1.00 -18.22 -4.55
CA ASP A 104 -0.79 -18.52 -5.95
C ASP A 104 0.34 -17.61 -6.40
N SER A 105 1.43 -18.20 -6.88
CA SER A 105 2.62 -17.48 -7.32
C SER A 105 2.21 -16.46 -8.39
N LYS A 106 1.75 -15.27 -7.98
CA LYS A 106 1.86 -14.06 -8.78
C LYS A 106 3.35 -13.95 -9.02
N THR A 107 3.75 -14.07 -10.28
CA THR A 107 5.14 -14.20 -10.70
C THR A 107 6.02 -13.19 -9.97
N ASN A 108 6.83 -13.68 -9.03
CA ASN A 108 7.78 -12.83 -8.32
C ASN A 108 8.69 -12.20 -9.37
N SER A 109 8.66 -10.88 -9.48
CA SER A 109 9.31 -10.21 -10.60
C SER A 109 10.85 -10.22 -10.52
N CYS A 110 11.39 -10.70 -9.39
CA CYS A 110 12.80 -10.75 -9.04
C CYS A 110 13.28 -12.14 -8.59
N GLY A 111 12.44 -13.18 -8.67
CA GLY A 111 12.77 -14.55 -8.26
C GLY A 111 12.22 -15.58 -9.24
N LYS A 112 12.98 -16.65 -9.49
CA LYS A 112 12.51 -17.79 -10.30
C LYS A 112 11.99 -18.87 -9.34
N ASN A 113 10.79 -19.40 -9.59
CA ASN A 113 10.32 -20.60 -8.90
C ASN A 113 10.94 -21.82 -9.56
N THR A 114 11.50 -22.73 -8.76
CA THR A 114 12.41 -23.76 -9.26
C THR A 114 11.81 -25.14 -9.48
N LYS A 115 10.54 -25.37 -9.16
CA LYS A 115 9.86 -26.60 -9.56
C LYS A 115 8.79 -26.32 -10.61
N ALA A 116 9.07 -26.77 -11.83
CA ALA A 116 8.07 -26.92 -12.87
C ALA A 116 6.95 -27.82 -12.31
N GLY A 117 5.80 -27.22 -11.99
CA GLY A 117 4.62 -27.93 -11.50
C GLY A 117 4.32 -27.82 -9.99
N SER A 118 5.01 -27.00 -9.21
CA SER A 118 4.54 -26.65 -7.85
C SER A 118 4.30 -25.15 -7.70
N ASP A 119 3.03 -24.73 -7.72
CA ASP A 119 2.60 -23.34 -7.53
C ASP A 119 2.73 -22.85 -6.07
N LYS A 120 3.34 -23.66 -5.19
CA LYS A 120 3.33 -23.47 -3.74
C LYS A 120 4.69 -22.99 -3.21
N VAL A 121 4.73 -21.71 -2.82
CA VAL A 121 5.86 -21.06 -2.13
C VAL A 121 5.57 -21.01 -0.62
N ILE A 122 6.55 -21.35 0.20
CA ILE A 122 6.44 -21.22 1.67
C ILE A 122 6.92 -19.84 2.10
N SER A 123 6.02 -19.07 2.70
CA SER A 123 6.24 -17.68 3.11
C SER A 123 7.09 -17.53 4.38
N VAL A 124 7.70 -16.36 4.60
CA VAL A 124 8.41 -16.05 5.86
C VAL A 124 7.48 -16.14 7.06
N LYS A 125 6.20 -15.77 6.93
CA LYS A 125 5.21 -15.91 8.02
C LYS A 125 4.99 -17.36 8.43
N GLN A 126 5.01 -18.30 7.48
CA GLN A 126 4.90 -19.73 7.77
C GLN A 126 6.12 -20.24 8.53
N ILE A 127 7.33 -19.81 8.15
CA ILE A 127 8.56 -20.13 8.91
C ILE A 127 8.52 -19.47 10.30
N ALA A 128 8.02 -18.25 10.42
CA ALA A 128 7.83 -17.58 11.72
C ALA A 128 6.84 -18.35 12.63
N GLN A 129 5.75 -18.89 12.07
CA GLN A 129 4.83 -19.77 12.80
C GLN A 129 5.53 -21.04 13.30
N TYR A 130 6.43 -21.62 12.49
CA TYR A 130 7.24 -22.76 12.91
C TYR A 130 8.14 -22.41 14.09
N TYR A 131 8.85 -21.28 14.05
CA TYR A 131 9.67 -20.81 15.17
C TYR A 131 8.84 -20.49 16.41
N LYS A 132 7.63 -19.95 16.24
CA LYS A 132 6.66 -19.78 17.33
C LYS A 132 6.39 -21.12 18.02
N ARG A 133 6.03 -22.16 17.26
CA ARG A 133 5.78 -23.51 17.83
C ARG A 133 7.00 -24.07 18.55
N LYS A 134 8.21 -23.93 17.99
CA LYS A 134 9.47 -24.36 18.62
C LYS A 134 9.74 -23.64 19.95
N ALA A 135 9.58 -22.32 19.99
CA ALA A 135 9.79 -21.53 21.20
C ALA A 135 8.86 -21.96 22.34
N TYR A 136 7.59 -22.24 22.03
CA TYR A 136 6.64 -22.76 23.02
C TYR A 136 6.99 -24.18 23.47
N ALA A 137 7.35 -25.08 22.55
CA ALA A 137 7.75 -26.43 22.91
C ALA A 137 8.94 -26.42 23.89
N GLN A 138 9.96 -25.61 23.61
CA GLN A 138 11.12 -25.45 24.49
C GLN A 138 10.76 -24.90 25.88
N LEU A 139 9.85 -23.91 25.94
CA LEU A 139 9.39 -23.33 27.20
C LEU A 139 8.62 -24.34 28.07
N GLU A 140 7.79 -25.18 27.44
CA GLU A 140 7.02 -26.22 28.13
C GLU A 140 7.92 -27.39 28.57
N GLU A 141 8.82 -27.86 27.70
CA GLU A 141 9.77 -28.95 28.00
C GLU A 141 10.72 -28.59 29.15
N SER A 142 11.17 -27.32 29.20
CA SER A 142 11.99 -26.84 30.32
C SER A 142 11.21 -26.67 31.63
N GLY A 143 9.88 -26.74 31.60
CA GLY A 143 9.00 -26.47 32.75
C GLY A 143 9.14 -25.07 33.36
N SER A 144 9.89 -24.18 32.69
CA SER A 144 10.35 -22.91 33.24
C SER A 144 9.30 -21.81 33.17
N ARG A 145 8.21 -22.02 32.41
CA ARG A 145 7.13 -21.04 32.23
C ARG A 145 6.60 -20.45 33.53
N ARG A 146 6.33 -21.30 34.53
CA ARG A 146 5.82 -20.85 35.84
C ARG A 146 6.82 -19.96 36.57
N ALA A 147 8.11 -20.20 36.38
CA ALA A 147 9.18 -19.40 36.99
C ALA A 147 9.45 -18.10 36.21
N LEU A 148 9.26 -18.10 34.88
CA LEU A 148 9.57 -16.96 34.00
C LEU A 148 8.37 -16.01 33.81
N LYS A 149 7.14 -16.51 33.89
CA LYS A 149 5.92 -15.69 33.72
C LYS A 149 5.70 -14.79 34.94
N ALA A 150 6.10 -13.53 34.80
CA ALA A 150 5.90 -12.52 35.84
C ALA A 150 4.45 -12.02 35.90
N ASN A 151 3.97 -11.72 37.12
CA ASN A 151 2.73 -10.99 37.35
C ASN A 151 3.07 -9.58 37.85
N ALA A 152 2.99 -8.59 36.95
CA ALA A 152 3.28 -7.19 37.27
C ALA A 152 2.44 -6.66 38.45
N SER A 153 1.23 -7.19 38.70
CA SER A 153 0.43 -6.71 39.83
C SER A 153 0.98 -7.04 41.22
N LEU A 154 1.98 -7.94 41.28
CA LEU A 154 2.72 -8.29 42.49
C LEU A 154 4.06 -7.54 42.59
N GLY A 155 4.40 -6.71 41.60
CA GLY A 155 5.65 -5.98 41.53
C GLY A 155 5.71 -4.77 42.49
N THR A 156 6.92 -4.31 42.75
CA THR A 156 7.22 -3.07 43.47
C THR A 156 7.76 -2.03 42.49
N TYR A 157 7.33 -0.77 42.65
CA TYR A 157 7.62 0.31 41.70
C TYR A 157 8.15 1.55 42.43
N LYS A 158 9.44 1.85 42.23
CA LYS A 158 10.17 2.90 42.96
C LYS A 158 9.68 4.32 42.65
N ARG A 159 8.97 4.54 41.53
CA ARG A 159 8.43 5.85 41.14
C ARG A 159 7.04 6.16 41.71
N GLY A 160 6.55 5.33 42.65
CA GLY A 160 5.33 5.59 43.42
C GLY A 160 4.05 4.96 42.87
N GLY A 161 4.12 4.27 41.72
CA GLY A 161 3.02 3.46 41.20
C GLY A 161 2.73 2.22 42.05
N SER A 162 1.54 1.66 41.90
CA SER A 162 1.12 0.47 42.65
C SER A 162 1.02 -0.74 41.74
N GLY A 163 1.40 -1.93 42.22
CA GLY A 163 1.07 -3.18 41.53
C GLY A 163 -0.44 -3.32 41.26
N LYS A 164 -1.31 -2.69 42.07
CA LYS A 164 -2.75 -2.67 41.80
C LYS A 164 -3.12 -1.99 40.47
N ASP A 165 -2.30 -1.07 39.98
CA ASP A 165 -2.56 -0.31 38.75
C ASP A 165 -2.50 -1.22 37.52
N PHE A 166 -1.68 -2.28 37.56
CA PHE A 166 -1.62 -3.31 36.52
C PHE A 166 -2.90 -4.17 36.41
N LYS A 167 -3.83 -4.08 37.38
CA LYS A 167 -5.19 -4.66 37.23
C LYS A 167 -6.06 -3.84 36.27
N LYS A 168 -5.71 -2.57 36.04
CA LYS A 168 -6.28 -1.68 35.03
C LYS A 168 -5.15 -1.30 34.06
N LEU A 169 -4.68 -2.28 33.28
CA LEU A 169 -3.46 -2.17 32.47
C LEU A 169 -3.36 -0.87 31.62
N CYS A 170 -4.45 -0.39 31.03
CA CYS A 170 -4.45 0.85 30.23
C CYS A 170 -4.25 2.14 31.05
N SER A 171 -4.28 2.06 32.37
CA SER A 171 -4.19 3.20 33.28
C SER A 171 -2.81 3.35 33.89
N ILE A 172 -1.85 2.48 33.54
CA ILE A 172 -0.46 2.61 34.00
C ILE A 172 0.18 3.87 33.42
N THR A 173 1.11 4.43 34.18
CA THR A 173 1.82 5.67 33.87
C THR A 173 3.33 5.47 34.09
N ASP A 174 4.11 6.53 33.94
CA ASP A 174 5.53 6.53 34.23
C ASP A 174 5.87 6.34 35.73
N LYS A 175 4.88 6.45 36.62
CA LYS A 175 4.99 6.12 38.05
C LYS A 175 5.07 4.61 38.30
N ASP A 176 4.52 3.80 37.41
CA ASP A 176 4.47 2.34 37.47
C ASP A 176 5.78 1.70 36.97
N SER A 177 6.91 2.26 37.42
CA SER A 177 8.24 1.96 36.90
C SER A 177 9.30 1.93 38.00
N ASN A 178 10.38 1.19 37.73
CA ASN A 178 11.61 1.15 38.52
C ASN A 178 12.76 1.94 37.88
N ASP A 179 12.45 2.77 36.88
CA ASP A 179 13.39 3.68 36.24
C ASP A 179 14.04 4.62 37.27
N SER A 180 15.35 4.82 37.16
CA SER A 180 16.16 5.59 38.12
C SER A 180 16.12 7.10 37.90
N ARG A 181 15.54 7.58 36.79
CA ARG A 181 15.37 9.02 36.56
C ARG A 181 14.34 9.57 37.55
N SER A 182 14.56 10.79 38.02
CA SER A 182 13.63 11.49 38.93
C SER A 182 12.19 11.41 38.41
N ALA A 183 11.21 11.33 39.31
CA ALA A 183 9.79 11.33 38.95
C ALA A 183 9.37 12.55 38.11
N SER A 184 10.15 13.64 38.16
CA SER A 184 9.99 14.85 37.36
C SER A 184 10.60 14.75 35.94
N ASN A 185 11.37 13.71 35.62
CA ASN A 185 12.17 13.61 34.39
C ASN A 185 11.49 12.80 33.26
N GLY A 186 10.17 12.65 33.33
CA GLY A 186 9.32 12.14 32.25
C GLY A 186 9.23 10.60 32.13
N GLY A 187 8.51 10.15 31.11
CA GLY A 187 8.18 8.74 30.88
C GLY A 187 9.12 8.00 29.92
N PRO A 188 8.76 6.75 29.52
CA PRO A 188 9.56 5.91 28.63
C PRO A 188 9.92 6.54 27.27
N CYS A 189 9.13 7.51 26.82
CA CYS A 189 9.31 8.22 25.55
C CYS A 189 10.12 9.51 25.69
N THR A 190 10.42 9.97 26.91
CA THR A 190 11.12 11.24 27.13
C THR A 190 12.51 11.23 26.49
N GLY A 191 12.83 12.29 25.75
CA GLY A 191 14.09 12.44 25.02
C GLY A 191 14.16 11.62 23.72
N LYS A 192 13.10 10.92 23.34
CA LYS A 192 13.06 10.13 22.09
C LYS A 192 12.26 10.89 21.03
N ASP A 193 12.83 11.01 19.83
CA ASP A 193 12.20 11.68 18.68
C ASP A 193 11.79 13.14 18.95
N GLY A 194 12.64 13.90 19.66
CA GLY A 194 12.36 15.29 20.04
C GLY A 194 12.09 16.25 18.88
N SER A 195 12.50 15.90 17.65
CA SER A 195 12.21 16.66 16.42
C SER A 195 10.99 16.14 15.62
N GLY A 196 10.33 15.09 16.11
CA GLY A 196 9.17 14.46 15.47
C GLY A 196 9.46 13.98 14.04
N VAL A 197 10.69 13.51 13.78
CA VAL A 197 11.13 13.10 12.45
C VAL A 197 11.02 11.59 12.23
N ARG A 198 10.83 10.79 13.28
CA ARG A 198 10.80 9.32 13.19
C ARG A 198 9.80 8.81 12.13
N MET A 199 8.70 9.51 11.93
CA MET A 199 7.65 9.15 10.97
C MET A 199 7.62 10.04 9.71
N LYS A 200 8.56 10.96 9.56
CA LYS A 200 8.61 11.85 8.38
C LYS A 200 9.26 11.12 7.21
N ILE A 201 8.58 11.11 6.07
CA ILE A 201 9.10 10.52 4.83
C ILE A 201 10.38 11.27 4.42
N GLY A 202 11.37 10.53 3.91
CA GLY A 202 12.68 11.08 3.55
C GLY A 202 13.69 11.19 4.71
N THR A 203 13.33 10.80 5.93
CA THR A 203 14.28 10.71 7.05
C THR A 203 15.35 9.67 6.76
N PRO A 204 16.65 10.03 6.73
CA PRO A 204 17.71 9.08 6.39
C PRO A 204 17.87 7.99 7.46
N TRP A 205 17.99 6.75 7.01
CA TRP A 205 18.38 5.64 7.86
C TRP A 205 19.88 5.76 8.16
N LYS A 206 20.28 5.71 9.44
CA LYS A 206 21.70 5.71 9.82
C LYS A 206 22.27 4.29 9.69
N GLY A 207 23.51 4.17 9.19
CA GLY A 207 24.19 2.89 8.98
C GLY A 207 24.55 2.14 10.28
N GLU A 208 25.06 0.91 10.12
CA GLU A 208 25.27 -0.10 11.17
C GLU A 208 25.80 0.45 12.51
N GLY A 209 25.12 0.08 13.61
CA GLY A 209 25.57 0.33 14.98
C GLY A 209 24.81 1.42 15.76
N GLN A 210 24.00 2.26 15.11
CA GLN A 210 23.08 3.15 15.83
C GLN A 210 21.68 2.54 15.86
N ALA A 211 21.27 2.10 17.06
CA ALA A 211 19.99 1.46 17.33
C ALA A 211 18.83 2.14 16.58
N MET A 212 18.25 1.40 15.64
CA MET A 212 17.03 1.76 14.93
C MET A 212 15.90 1.90 15.95
N GLN A 213 15.57 3.14 16.31
CA GLN A 213 14.36 3.43 17.07
C GLN A 213 13.19 3.49 16.09
N CYS A 214 12.69 2.32 15.69
CA CYS A 214 11.54 2.21 14.80
C CYS A 214 10.28 1.74 15.56
N PRO A 215 9.10 2.25 15.16
CA PRO A 215 7.79 1.67 15.44
C PRO A 215 7.43 0.57 14.42
N THR A 216 6.59 -0.38 14.85
CA THR A 216 6.10 -1.52 14.05
C THR A 216 5.12 -1.08 12.94
N THR A 217 5.38 -1.45 11.68
CA THR A 217 4.46 -1.27 10.55
C THR A 217 4.02 -2.59 9.90
N THR A 218 3.55 -3.58 10.65
CA THR A 218 2.67 -4.59 10.02
C THR A 218 1.34 -3.91 9.70
N LYS A 219 0.73 -4.20 8.53
CA LYS A 219 -0.69 -3.93 8.30
C LYS A 219 -1.52 -5.21 8.49
N PRO A 220 -2.65 -5.16 9.24
CA PRO A 220 -3.15 -3.97 9.93
C PRO A 220 -2.17 -3.51 11.02
N PRO A 221 -2.05 -2.18 11.24
CA PRO A 221 -1.12 -1.59 12.21
C PRO A 221 -1.16 -2.40 13.48
N LEU A 222 0.00 -2.87 13.93
CA LEU A 222 0.16 -3.62 15.17
C LEU A 222 -0.13 -2.68 16.34
N TYR A 223 -1.41 -2.42 16.57
CA TYR A 223 -1.89 -1.77 17.77
C TYR A 223 -1.73 -2.78 18.89
N ILE A 224 -0.66 -2.64 19.68
CA ILE A 224 -0.63 -3.21 21.02
C ILE A 224 -1.68 -2.43 21.83
N MET A 225 -2.94 -2.84 21.70
CA MET A 225 -4.04 -2.32 22.50
C MET A 225 -3.77 -2.71 23.94
N CYS A 226 -3.86 -1.76 24.88
CA CYS A 226 -3.70 -2.02 26.31
C CYS A 226 -4.73 -3.02 26.89
N ARG A 227 -5.62 -3.59 26.07
CA ARG A 227 -6.65 -4.58 26.43
C ARG A 227 -6.62 -5.88 25.62
N ASP A 228 -5.86 -5.97 24.53
CA ASP A 228 -5.94 -7.14 23.66
C ASP A 228 -4.76 -8.08 23.90
N THR A 229 -5.03 -9.16 24.62
CA THR A 229 -4.09 -10.28 24.82
C THR A 229 -4.36 -11.43 23.86
N SER A 230 -5.27 -11.28 22.89
CA SER A 230 -5.78 -12.40 22.08
C SER A 230 -4.95 -12.71 20.82
N ILE A 231 -4.00 -11.84 20.46
CA ILE A 231 -3.17 -12.01 19.26
C ILE A 231 -1.72 -11.60 19.55
N THR A 232 -0.81 -12.57 19.55
CA THR A 232 0.64 -12.32 19.54
C THR A 232 1.15 -12.35 18.08
N PRO A 233 1.73 -11.26 17.56
CA PRO A 233 2.20 -11.18 16.19
C PRO A 233 3.27 -12.22 15.85
N LEU A 234 3.25 -12.73 14.61
CA LEU A 234 4.33 -13.57 14.08
C LEU A 234 5.64 -12.83 13.83
N VAL A 235 5.59 -11.50 13.74
CA VAL A 235 6.76 -10.68 13.39
C VAL A 235 7.90 -10.85 14.39
N ASP A 236 7.62 -11.10 15.67
CA ASP A 236 8.65 -11.28 16.70
C ASP A 236 9.53 -12.52 16.47
N TYR A 237 9.03 -13.51 15.71
CA TYR A 237 9.74 -14.73 15.35
C TYR A 237 10.53 -14.63 14.04
N ILE A 238 10.46 -13.49 13.33
CA ILE A 238 11.29 -13.19 12.16
C ILE A 238 12.58 -12.50 12.63
N PRO A 239 13.79 -12.94 12.25
CA PRO A 239 15.02 -12.27 12.65
C PRO A 239 15.02 -10.77 12.36
N GLN A 240 15.53 -9.98 13.31
CA GLN A 240 15.44 -8.51 13.28
C GLN A 240 15.99 -7.91 11.98
N ARG A 241 17.12 -8.43 11.47
CA ARG A 241 17.74 -7.98 10.21
C ARG A 241 16.78 -8.07 9.02
N LEU A 242 16.01 -9.15 8.93
CA LEU A 242 15.04 -9.35 7.84
C LEU A 242 13.83 -8.41 7.98
N ARG A 243 13.34 -8.20 9.21
CA ARG A 243 12.28 -7.22 9.47
C ARG A 243 12.68 -5.80 9.07
N TRP A 244 13.88 -5.39 9.43
CA TRP A 244 14.42 -4.08 9.07
C TRP A 244 14.62 -3.92 7.58
N MET A 245 15.03 -4.97 6.87
CA MET A 245 15.12 -4.93 5.40
C MET A 245 13.75 -4.71 4.75
N THR A 246 12.70 -5.42 5.21
CA THR A 246 11.32 -5.21 4.72
C THR A 246 10.81 -3.81 5.03
N GLU A 247 10.99 -3.34 6.26
CA GLU A 247 10.56 -1.99 6.67
C GLU A 247 11.31 -0.90 5.88
N TRP A 248 12.62 -1.06 5.70
CA TRP A 248 13.42 -0.15 4.88
C TRP A 248 12.87 -0.04 3.47
N ALA A 249 12.50 -1.15 2.83
CA ALA A 249 11.93 -1.16 1.49
C ALA A 249 10.54 -0.49 1.42
N GLU A 250 9.71 -0.65 2.46
CA GLU A 250 8.44 0.07 2.59
C GLU A 250 8.64 1.60 2.64
N TRP A 251 9.58 2.06 3.46
CA TRP A 251 9.88 3.49 3.60
C TRP A 251 10.53 4.09 2.37
N TYR A 252 11.45 3.34 1.75
CA TYR A 252 12.02 3.70 0.46
C TYR A 252 10.92 3.96 -0.57
N CYS A 253 9.95 3.05 -0.70
CA CYS A 253 8.89 3.20 -1.68
C CYS A 253 7.98 4.41 -1.43
N LYS A 254 7.71 4.76 -0.16
CA LYS A 254 6.97 5.99 0.16
C LYS A 254 7.74 7.23 -0.29
N MET A 255 9.04 7.29 0.01
CA MET A 255 9.92 8.37 -0.40
C MET A 255 10.08 8.45 -1.92
N GLN A 256 10.30 7.32 -2.59
CA GLN A 256 10.44 7.22 -4.05
C GLN A 256 9.18 7.71 -4.76
N LYS A 257 8.00 7.35 -4.25
CA LYS A 257 6.73 7.83 -4.78
C LYS A 257 6.60 9.35 -4.69
N GLU A 258 6.92 9.95 -3.55
CA GLU A 258 6.90 11.41 -3.38
C GLU A 258 7.90 12.10 -4.33
N ALA A 259 9.13 11.59 -4.42
CA ALA A 259 10.14 12.13 -5.33
C ALA A 259 9.69 12.00 -6.80
N TYR A 260 9.04 10.89 -7.17
CA TYR A 260 8.50 10.69 -8.51
C TYR A 260 7.36 11.66 -8.81
N ASP A 261 6.44 11.89 -7.85
CA ASP A 261 5.32 12.81 -8.03
C ASP A 261 5.79 14.25 -8.19
N GLU A 262 6.82 14.67 -7.46
CA GLU A 262 7.49 15.96 -7.66
C GLU A 262 8.16 16.04 -9.04
N LEU A 263 8.93 15.03 -9.44
CA LEU A 263 9.56 14.99 -10.77
C LEU A 263 8.51 15.10 -11.88
N LYS A 264 7.44 14.31 -11.80
CA LYS A 264 6.35 14.31 -12.79
C LYS A 264 5.70 15.69 -12.89
N LYS A 265 5.54 16.39 -11.77
CA LYS A 265 4.97 17.74 -11.75
C LYS A 265 5.87 18.74 -12.46
N GLU A 266 7.17 18.75 -12.16
CA GLU A 266 8.12 19.73 -12.71
C GLU A 266 8.57 19.41 -14.14
N CYS A 267 8.48 18.15 -14.56
CA CYS A 267 8.77 17.70 -15.94
C CYS A 267 7.53 17.55 -16.82
N GLY A 268 6.32 17.80 -16.30
CA GLY A 268 5.06 17.54 -17.00
C GLY A 268 4.92 18.33 -18.31
N ASP A 269 5.45 19.55 -18.33
CA ASP A 269 5.39 20.44 -19.49
C ASP A 269 6.50 20.13 -20.52
N CYS A 270 7.51 19.33 -20.15
CA CYS A 270 8.65 19.03 -21.02
C CYS A 270 8.28 18.03 -22.12
N LYS A 271 8.02 18.54 -23.33
CA LYS A 271 7.63 17.74 -24.49
C LYS A 271 8.85 17.09 -25.16
N VAL A 272 8.82 15.76 -25.23
CA VAL A 272 9.77 14.94 -25.98
C VAL A 272 9.10 14.40 -27.23
N VAL A 273 9.65 14.71 -28.41
CA VAL A 273 9.19 14.21 -29.72
C VAL A 273 10.39 13.56 -30.41
N ASP A 274 10.23 12.32 -30.90
CA ASP A 274 11.30 11.54 -31.55
C ASP A 274 12.61 11.46 -30.74
N GLY A 275 12.51 11.39 -29.41
CA GLY A 275 13.69 11.32 -28.52
C GLY A 275 14.51 12.63 -28.47
N LYS A 276 13.94 13.76 -28.92
CA LYS A 276 14.52 15.10 -28.81
C LYS A 276 13.56 16.04 -28.08
N CYS A 277 14.13 16.98 -27.34
CA CYS A 277 13.33 17.96 -26.61
C CYS A 277 12.91 19.09 -27.54
N VAL A 278 11.65 19.50 -27.43
CA VAL A 278 11.12 20.63 -28.19
C VAL A 278 11.23 21.87 -27.31
N LYS A 279 12.04 22.86 -27.73
CA LYS A 279 12.08 24.16 -27.07
C LYS A 279 10.84 24.97 -27.49
N VAL A 280 9.79 24.91 -26.69
CA VAL A 280 8.77 25.96 -26.64
C VAL A 280 8.94 26.62 -25.27
N ASN A 281 9.11 27.94 -25.23
CA ASN A 281 9.07 28.79 -24.01
C ASN A 281 9.83 28.33 -22.74
N GLY A 282 10.88 27.51 -22.85
CA GLY A 282 11.64 27.05 -21.67
C GLY A 282 11.00 25.88 -20.91
N ASP A 283 10.05 25.16 -21.50
CA ASP A 283 9.23 24.11 -20.86
C ASP A 283 10.01 22.97 -20.17
N CYS A 284 11.27 22.74 -20.54
CA CYS A 284 12.13 21.72 -19.92
C CYS A 284 13.13 22.29 -18.89
N GLU A 285 13.16 23.60 -18.66
CA GLU A 285 14.15 24.26 -17.79
C GLU A 285 14.06 23.80 -16.33
N LYS A 286 12.85 23.54 -15.83
CA LYS A 286 12.61 23.03 -14.47
C LYS A 286 12.82 21.51 -14.35
N CYS A 287 12.70 20.79 -15.47
CA CYS A 287 12.77 19.34 -15.48
C CYS A 287 14.17 18.83 -15.09
N LYS A 288 15.23 19.44 -15.64
CA LYS A 288 16.61 19.03 -15.32
C LYS A 288 16.94 19.18 -13.82
N PRO A 289 16.70 20.33 -13.17
CA PRO A 289 16.83 20.44 -11.71
C PRO A 289 16.01 19.40 -10.94
N ALA A 290 14.78 19.13 -11.37
CA ALA A 290 13.93 18.11 -10.74
C ALA A 290 14.50 16.69 -10.91
N CYS A 291 15.10 16.37 -12.06
CA CYS A 291 15.79 15.10 -12.28
C CYS A 291 17.01 14.93 -11.37
N GLU A 292 17.81 15.99 -11.20
CA GLU A 292 18.95 15.96 -10.27
C GLU A 292 18.50 15.84 -8.82
N GLU A 293 17.38 16.47 -8.45
CA GLU A 293 16.78 16.36 -7.12
C GLU A 293 16.25 14.94 -6.86
N TYR A 294 15.55 14.34 -7.84
CA TYR A 294 15.13 12.94 -7.79
C TYR A 294 16.34 12.03 -7.57
N LYS A 295 17.38 12.20 -8.40
CA LYS A 295 18.64 11.44 -8.28
C LYS A 295 19.29 11.59 -6.90
N ARG A 296 19.35 12.82 -6.38
CA ARG A 296 19.88 13.12 -5.05
C ARG A 296 19.10 12.41 -3.94
N LYS A 297 17.77 12.30 -4.09
CA LYS A 297 16.90 11.57 -3.15
C LYS A 297 17.05 10.05 -3.26
N ILE A 298 17.20 9.49 -4.46
CA ILE A 298 17.30 8.02 -4.67
C ILE A 298 18.67 7.46 -4.32
N LYS A 299 19.76 8.14 -4.69
CA LYS A 299 21.13 7.63 -4.57
C LYS A 299 21.50 7.09 -3.17
N PRO A 300 21.22 7.81 -2.06
CA PRO A 300 21.55 7.30 -0.73
C PRO A 300 20.85 5.98 -0.40
N TRP A 301 19.62 5.79 -0.89
CA TRP A 301 18.86 4.56 -0.69
C TRP A 301 19.39 3.43 -1.59
N ALA A 302 19.80 3.74 -2.82
CA ALA A 302 20.45 2.77 -3.70
C ALA A 302 21.76 2.25 -3.08
N ASP A 303 22.57 3.14 -2.49
CA ASP A 303 23.82 2.78 -1.80
C ASP A 303 23.57 1.91 -0.55
N GLN A 304 22.48 2.18 0.19
CA GLN A 304 22.05 1.34 1.32
C GLN A 304 21.53 -0.03 0.86
N TRP A 305 20.73 -0.07 -0.20
CA TRP A 305 20.21 -1.30 -0.79
C TRP A 305 21.33 -2.24 -1.19
N LYS A 306 22.35 -1.72 -1.88
CA LYS A 306 23.51 -2.52 -2.31
C LYS A 306 24.19 -3.23 -1.13
N LYS A 307 24.38 -2.52 -0.01
CA LYS A 307 24.98 -3.11 1.20
C LYS A 307 24.09 -4.20 1.81
N MET A 308 22.77 -3.97 1.88
CA MET A 308 21.84 -4.98 2.39
C MET A 308 21.76 -6.20 1.48
N GLU A 309 21.78 -6.01 0.16
CA GLU A 309 21.78 -7.09 -0.83
C GLU A 309 23.05 -7.96 -0.70
N GLU A 310 24.22 -7.34 -0.60
CA GLU A 310 25.49 -8.03 -0.38
C GLU A 310 25.48 -8.82 0.93
N GLN A 311 24.97 -8.24 2.02
CA GLN A 311 24.90 -8.91 3.32
C GLN A 311 23.90 -10.06 3.32
N TYR A 312 22.70 -9.87 2.76
CA TYR A 312 21.69 -10.92 2.62
C TYR A 312 22.26 -12.10 1.84
N LYS A 313 22.95 -11.83 0.72
CA LYS A 313 23.57 -12.87 -0.10
C LYS A 313 24.56 -13.71 0.71
N LYS A 314 25.43 -13.08 1.52
CA LYS A 314 26.36 -13.82 2.39
C LYS A 314 25.62 -14.71 3.38
N LEU A 315 24.60 -14.19 4.05
CA LEU A 315 23.81 -14.94 5.04
C LEU A 315 23.06 -16.12 4.40
N TYR A 316 22.52 -15.92 3.21
CA TYR A 316 21.84 -16.98 2.46
C TYR A 316 22.82 -18.06 1.99
N GLU A 317 24.03 -17.68 1.56
CA GLU A 317 25.08 -18.65 1.23
C GLU A 317 25.56 -19.43 2.45
N HIS A 318 25.70 -18.82 3.63
CA HIS A 318 25.94 -19.58 4.87
C HIS A 318 24.84 -20.61 5.13
N ALA A 319 23.57 -20.27 4.91
CA ALA A 319 22.47 -21.22 5.08
C ALA A 319 22.57 -22.41 4.10
N ARG A 320 23.01 -22.17 2.86
CA ARG A 320 23.14 -23.20 1.83
C ARG A 320 24.39 -24.07 1.99
N VAL A 321 25.54 -23.42 2.11
CA VAL A 321 26.84 -24.08 2.07
C VAL A 321 27.20 -24.63 3.45
N ASP A 322 27.14 -23.79 4.47
CA ASP A 322 27.61 -24.19 5.79
C ASP A 322 26.62 -25.12 6.49
N ILE A 323 25.33 -25.00 6.21
CA ILE A 323 24.28 -25.82 6.83
C ILE A 323 23.75 -26.88 5.86
N ALA A 324 23.10 -26.50 4.76
CA ALA A 324 22.38 -27.45 3.92
C ALA A 324 23.31 -28.48 3.25
N ALA A 325 24.43 -28.06 2.66
CA ALA A 325 25.37 -28.97 2.02
C ALA A 325 26.03 -29.94 3.01
N ASN A 326 26.14 -29.56 4.28
CA ASN A 326 26.76 -30.35 5.35
C ASN A 326 25.80 -31.27 6.10
N GLY A 327 24.58 -31.51 5.58
CA GLY A 327 23.61 -32.42 6.22
C GLY A 327 22.64 -31.76 7.20
N GLY A 328 22.62 -30.42 7.24
CA GLY A 328 21.67 -29.65 8.02
C GLY A 328 22.20 -29.13 9.36
N LEU A 329 21.27 -28.60 10.17
CA LEU A 329 21.55 -27.82 11.37
C LEU A 329 22.19 -28.64 12.51
N ASN A 330 21.93 -29.94 12.55
CA ASN A 330 22.43 -30.83 13.60
C ASN A 330 23.86 -31.35 13.33
N THR A 331 24.33 -31.26 12.09
CA THR A 331 25.63 -31.79 11.65
C THR A 331 26.66 -30.68 11.46
N SER A 332 26.23 -29.45 11.19
CA SER A 332 27.13 -28.31 10.99
C SER A 332 27.53 -27.64 12.30
N THR A 333 28.83 -27.37 12.46
CA THR A 333 29.39 -26.55 13.56
C THR A 333 29.81 -25.15 13.10
N ALA A 334 29.73 -24.85 11.81
CA ALA A 334 30.31 -23.66 11.18
C ALA A 334 29.72 -22.33 11.67
N ILE A 335 28.48 -22.35 12.16
CA ILE A 335 27.74 -21.14 12.59
C ILE A 335 27.65 -20.98 14.12
N LYS A 336 28.35 -21.81 14.90
CA LYS A 336 28.16 -21.87 16.36
C LYS A 336 28.43 -20.53 17.06
N ASP A 337 29.48 -19.83 16.62
CA ASP A 337 29.95 -18.56 17.19
C ASP A 337 29.63 -17.36 16.27
N ASN A 338 28.73 -17.54 15.29
CA ASN A 338 28.35 -16.48 14.36
C ASN A 338 27.28 -15.55 14.97
N GLU A 339 27.49 -14.24 14.93
CA GLU A 339 26.55 -13.25 15.49
C GLU A 339 25.19 -13.21 14.76
N ASP A 340 25.19 -13.52 13.46
CA ASP A 340 23.99 -13.61 12.62
C ASP A 340 23.40 -15.05 12.60
N LYS A 341 23.83 -15.95 13.50
CA LYS A 341 23.36 -17.34 13.58
C LYS A 341 21.84 -17.47 13.45
N SER A 342 21.08 -16.67 14.19
CA SER A 342 19.60 -16.71 14.14
C SER A 342 19.03 -16.41 12.75
N VAL A 343 19.67 -15.53 11.98
CA VAL A 343 19.26 -15.20 10.60
C VAL A 343 19.59 -16.36 9.68
N ILE A 344 20.79 -16.93 9.80
CA ILE A 344 21.26 -18.04 8.97
C ILE A 344 20.39 -19.28 9.18
N GLU A 345 20.06 -19.63 10.43
CA GLU A 345 19.18 -20.75 10.76
C GLU A 345 17.78 -20.54 10.16
N PHE A 346 17.24 -19.32 10.23
CA PHE A 346 15.94 -19.00 9.66
C PHE A 346 15.93 -19.10 8.13
N LEU A 347 16.97 -18.59 7.47
CA LEU A 347 17.13 -18.68 6.02
C LEU A 347 17.33 -20.13 5.55
N PHE A 348 17.99 -20.97 6.36
CA PHE A 348 18.12 -22.40 6.08
C PHE A 348 16.76 -23.11 6.09
N GLU A 349 15.93 -22.85 7.12
CA GLU A 349 14.58 -23.41 7.16
C GLU A 349 13.73 -22.92 5.98
N LEU A 350 13.85 -21.64 5.62
CA LEU A 350 13.17 -21.08 4.45
C LEU A 350 13.64 -21.72 3.13
N TYR A 351 14.94 -21.96 2.98
CA TYR A 351 15.53 -22.67 1.83
C TYR A 351 15.01 -24.09 1.71
N LYS A 352 15.08 -24.86 2.81
CA LYS A 352 14.65 -26.26 2.88
C LYS A 352 13.18 -26.43 2.51
N GLU A 353 12.30 -25.62 3.10
CA GLU A 353 10.85 -25.72 2.89
C GLU A 353 10.43 -25.24 1.49
N ASN A 354 11.24 -24.39 0.83
CA ASN A 354 11.05 -24.01 -0.57
C ASN A 354 11.75 -24.96 -1.56
N GLY A 355 12.00 -26.20 -1.14
CA GLY A 355 12.48 -27.28 -2.01
C GLY A 355 13.99 -27.34 -2.20
N GLY A 356 14.76 -26.62 -1.39
CA GLY A 356 16.21 -26.72 -1.38
C GLY A 356 16.72 -28.08 -0.90
N GLU A 357 17.69 -28.64 -1.60
CA GLU A 357 18.29 -29.93 -1.25
C GLU A 357 19.23 -29.83 -0.04
N ILE A 358 19.18 -30.83 0.83
CA ILE A 358 20.11 -31.03 1.95
C ILE A 358 21.08 -32.12 1.54
N GLY A 359 22.38 -31.81 1.56
CA GLY A 359 23.43 -32.76 1.21
C GLY A 359 23.45 -33.96 2.16
N ASN A 360 23.80 -35.14 1.65
CA ASN A 360 24.01 -36.32 2.47
C ASN A 360 25.51 -36.50 2.77
N PRO A 361 25.98 -36.29 4.02
CA PRO A 361 27.39 -36.43 4.39
C PRO A 361 27.97 -37.82 4.08
N SER A 362 27.11 -38.86 4.02
CA SER A 362 27.51 -40.25 3.75
C SER A 362 27.85 -40.55 2.29
N SER A 363 27.64 -39.59 1.38
CA SER A 363 27.99 -39.71 -0.06
C SER A 363 29.48 -39.53 -0.32
N ILE A 364 30.23 -39.03 0.67
CA ILE A 364 31.68 -38.84 0.60
C ILE A 364 32.34 -40.21 0.85
N LYS A 365 32.44 -41.04 -0.19
CA LYS A 365 33.33 -42.21 -0.13
C LYS A 365 34.78 -41.70 -0.12
N PRO A 366 35.63 -42.10 0.84
CA PRO A 366 37.04 -41.78 0.77
C PRO A 366 37.65 -42.53 -0.42
N THR A 367 37.93 -41.83 -1.52
CA THR A 367 38.81 -42.36 -2.56
C THR A 367 40.23 -42.34 -2.02
N ASN A 368 40.82 -43.53 -1.92
CA ASN A 368 42.18 -43.83 -1.47
C ASN A 368 43.20 -42.68 -1.62
N GLY A 369 43.54 -42.07 -0.48
CA GLY A 369 44.90 -41.68 -0.14
C GLY A 369 45.59 -40.62 -1.00
N VAL A 370 45.01 -39.43 -1.18
CA VAL A 370 45.78 -38.17 -1.36
C VAL A 370 45.00 -37.03 -0.73
N SER A 371 45.51 -36.42 0.34
CA SER A 371 45.01 -35.14 0.86
C SER A 371 45.54 -34.01 -0.02
N THR A 372 44.75 -33.61 -1.01
CA THR A 372 44.79 -32.23 -1.54
C THR A 372 43.51 -31.55 -1.12
N LEU A 373 43.62 -30.52 -0.28
CA LEU A 373 42.57 -29.56 0.03
C LEU A 373 42.18 -28.83 -1.25
N GLY A 374 41.26 -29.40 -2.02
CA GLY A 374 40.78 -28.85 -3.27
C GLY A 374 39.97 -29.90 -4.03
N GLU A 375 38.72 -29.57 -4.32
CA GLU A 375 37.89 -30.25 -5.33
C GLU A 375 37.42 -31.67 -5.00
N SER A 376 36.49 -31.79 -4.04
CA SER A 376 35.44 -32.83 -4.04
C SER A 376 34.31 -32.42 -3.10
N ALA A 377 33.66 -31.29 -3.37
CA ALA A 377 32.35 -31.00 -2.78
C ALA A 377 31.29 -31.72 -3.64
N ALA A 378 30.33 -32.37 -3.00
CA ALA A 378 29.12 -32.90 -3.67
C ALA A 378 28.52 -31.83 -4.59
N PRO A 379 27.77 -32.19 -5.66
CA PRO A 379 27.16 -31.19 -6.52
C PRO A 379 26.31 -30.26 -5.64
N VAL A 380 26.77 -29.01 -5.49
CA VAL A 380 25.99 -28.00 -4.78
C VAL A 380 24.74 -27.82 -5.61
N ASP A 381 23.59 -28.24 -5.07
CA ASP A 381 22.33 -27.91 -5.70
C ASP A 381 22.25 -26.38 -5.79
N THR A 382 22.34 -25.92 -7.04
CA THR A 382 22.38 -24.51 -7.39
C THR A 382 20.99 -23.94 -7.61
N THR A 383 19.95 -24.75 -7.39
CA THR A 383 18.55 -24.43 -7.66
C THR A 383 18.11 -23.17 -6.87
N PRO A 384 18.06 -21.99 -7.52
CA PRO A 384 17.83 -20.73 -6.81
C PRO A 384 16.36 -20.63 -6.42
N THR A 385 16.03 -20.60 -5.13
CA THR A 385 14.65 -20.36 -4.70
C THR A 385 14.26 -18.89 -4.92
N VAL A 386 12.96 -18.57 -4.79
CA VAL A 386 12.46 -17.18 -4.81
C VAL A 386 13.11 -16.29 -3.72
N TYR A 387 13.57 -16.89 -2.62
CA TYR A 387 14.24 -16.22 -1.50
C TYR A 387 15.77 -16.18 -1.63
N SER A 388 16.35 -16.67 -2.73
CA SER A 388 17.80 -16.66 -2.94
C SER A 388 18.42 -15.27 -3.03
N THR A 389 17.62 -14.24 -3.27
CA THR A 389 18.08 -12.85 -3.34
C THR A 389 17.26 -11.95 -2.42
N ALA A 390 17.87 -10.85 -1.96
CA ALA A 390 17.18 -9.83 -1.18
C ALA A 390 15.99 -9.24 -1.97
N ALA A 391 16.17 -9.01 -3.28
CA ALA A 391 15.10 -8.53 -4.15
C ALA A 391 13.93 -9.53 -4.25
N GLY A 392 14.22 -10.83 -4.39
CA GLY A 392 13.22 -11.89 -4.39
C GLY A 392 12.47 -11.97 -3.05
N TYR A 393 13.19 -11.89 -1.94
CA TYR A 393 12.61 -11.79 -0.58
C TYR A 393 11.65 -10.60 -0.46
N ILE A 394 12.10 -9.40 -0.82
CA ILE A 394 11.28 -8.19 -0.74
C ILE A 394 10.02 -8.28 -1.60
N HIS A 395 10.14 -8.77 -2.83
CA HIS A 395 9.00 -8.93 -3.74
C HIS A 395 8.00 -9.97 -3.23
N GLN A 396 8.46 -10.99 -2.51
CA GLN A 396 7.61 -12.02 -1.93
C GLN A 396 6.87 -11.51 -0.67
N GLU A 397 7.57 -10.82 0.22
CA GLU A 397 7.01 -10.39 1.51
C GLU A 397 6.19 -9.10 1.42
N MET A 398 6.54 -8.18 0.52
CA MET A 398 5.76 -6.96 0.32
C MET A 398 4.59 -7.18 -0.63
N GLY A 399 4.73 -8.04 -1.66
CA GLY A 399 3.68 -8.36 -2.62
C GLY A 399 2.92 -7.13 -3.12
N THR A 400 1.59 -7.13 -2.93
CA THR A 400 0.71 -6.01 -3.32
C THR A 400 0.82 -4.75 -2.45
N HIS A 401 1.50 -4.83 -1.30
CA HIS A 401 1.70 -3.68 -0.42
C HIS A 401 2.85 -2.77 -0.86
N MET A 402 3.58 -3.15 -1.92
CA MET A 402 4.61 -2.32 -2.54
C MET A 402 4.02 -0.98 -3.02
N GLN A 403 4.50 0.14 -2.46
CA GLN A 403 3.96 1.49 -2.73
C GLN A 403 4.78 2.32 -3.72
N CYS A 404 5.88 1.76 -4.26
CA CYS A 404 6.71 2.41 -5.26
C CYS A 404 5.87 2.72 -6.51
N LYS A 405 6.21 3.80 -7.23
CA LYS A 405 5.48 4.27 -8.41
C LYS A 405 6.35 4.14 -9.67
N GLU A 406 5.83 3.46 -10.68
CA GLU A 406 6.51 3.02 -11.92
C GLU A 406 7.72 2.10 -11.68
N GLN A 407 8.76 2.64 -11.03
CA GLN A 407 10.00 1.97 -10.66
C GLN A 407 9.79 1.05 -9.45
N THR A 408 9.35 -0.18 -9.69
CA THR A 408 8.84 -1.11 -8.65
C THR A 408 9.73 -2.34 -8.40
N LYS A 409 10.69 -2.63 -9.28
CA LYS A 409 11.53 -3.85 -9.24
C LYS A 409 12.84 -3.62 -8.49
N PHE A 410 13.11 -4.40 -7.45
CA PHE A 410 14.32 -4.24 -6.62
C PHE A 410 15.53 -5.00 -7.18
N CYS A 411 15.31 -5.96 -8.07
CA CYS A 411 16.35 -6.65 -8.82
C CYS A 411 16.86 -5.77 -9.95
N THR A 412 18.16 -5.87 -10.24
CA THR A 412 18.82 -5.09 -11.28
C THR A 412 18.30 -5.43 -12.68
N GLY A 413 18.17 -4.40 -13.52
CA GLY A 413 17.82 -4.53 -14.94
C GLY A 413 16.35 -4.21 -15.28
N GLY A 414 16.18 -3.69 -16.50
CA GLY A 414 14.87 -3.35 -17.06
C GLY A 414 14.33 -1.99 -16.64
N ASP A 415 13.25 -1.58 -17.31
CA ASP A 415 12.68 -0.24 -17.20
C ASP A 415 12.05 0.06 -15.84
N LYS A 416 11.63 -0.97 -15.10
CA LYS A 416 10.98 -0.83 -13.80
C LYS A 416 11.93 -0.91 -12.62
N TYR A 417 13.25 -0.84 -12.81
CA TYR A 417 14.22 -0.91 -11.72
C TYR A 417 13.99 0.22 -10.70
N ALA A 418 13.80 -0.13 -9.44
CA ALA A 418 13.35 0.77 -8.37
C ALA A 418 14.31 1.97 -8.22
N PHE A 419 15.61 1.71 -8.25
CA PHE A 419 16.66 2.72 -8.10
C PHE A 419 17.16 3.29 -9.44
N LYS A 420 16.33 3.28 -10.50
CA LYS A 420 16.72 3.86 -11.80
C LYS A 420 16.79 5.39 -11.71
N GLU A 421 17.87 5.95 -12.25
CA GLU A 421 18.17 7.38 -12.26
C GLU A 421 18.51 7.82 -13.70
N PRO A 422 17.63 8.57 -14.40
CA PRO A 422 16.28 8.99 -14.00
C PRO A 422 15.24 7.86 -14.13
N PRO A 423 14.00 8.04 -13.63
CA PRO A 423 12.92 7.07 -13.86
C PRO A 423 12.70 6.81 -15.34
N HIS A 424 12.22 5.60 -15.66
CA HIS A 424 11.93 5.27 -17.05
C HIS A 424 10.91 6.24 -17.66
N GLY A 425 11.16 6.65 -18.90
CA GLY A 425 10.38 7.66 -19.61
C GLY A 425 10.91 9.09 -19.43
N TYR A 426 11.84 9.34 -18.51
CA TYR A 426 12.43 10.66 -18.28
C TYR A 426 13.87 10.80 -18.80
N ASP A 427 14.47 9.73 -19.35
CA ASP A 427 15.85 9.73 -19.84
C ASP A 427 16.15 10.90 -20.81
N THR A 428 15.24 11.14 -21.75
CA THR A 428 15.36 12.25 -22.71
C THR A 428 15.04 13.61 -22.06
N ALA A 429 13.96 13.70 -21.27
CA ALA A 429 13.52 14.94 -20.62
C ALA A 429 14.58 15.48 -19.64
N CYS A 430 15.27 14.60 -18.91
CA CYS A 430 16.35 14.97 -18.01
C CYS A 430 17.66 15.37 -18.72
N SER A 431 17.79 15.06 -20.02
CA SER A 431 19.02 15.24 -20.82
C SER A 431 18.88 16.31 -21.92
N CYS A 432 17.88 17.19 -21.81
CA CYS A 432 17.47 18.08 -22.89
C CYS A 432 18.54 19.06 -23.42
N ASP A 433 19.66 19.26 -22.70
CA ASP A 433 20.73 20.15 -23.14
C ASP A 433 21.56 19.62 -24.32
N LYS A 434 21.47 18.32 -24.64
CA LYS A 434 22.41 17.63 -25.55
C LYS A 434 21.82 17.23 -26.92
N ASN A 435 20.51 17.32 -27.10
CA ASN A 435 19.81 16.79 -28.27
C ASN A 435 18.79 17.79 -28.81
N GLU A 436 19.29 18.93 -29.28
CA GLU A 436 18.47 19.95 -29.90
C GLU A 436 18.20 19.58 -31.37
N ARG A 437 16.93 19.57 -31.78
CA ARG A 437 16.57 19.65 -33.19
C ARG A 437 16.33 21.14 -33.45
N PRO A 438 17.04 21.80 -34.39
CA PRO A 438 16.47 22.96 -35.04
C PRO A 438 15.22 22.46 -35.75
N VAL A 439 14.07 23.02 -35.40
CA VAL A 439 12.76 22.58 -35.93
C VAL A 439 12.65 23.05 -37.38
N PRO A 440 12.53 22.16 -38.37
CA PRO A 440 11.42 22.22 -39.30
C PRO A 440 10.27 21.39 -38.71
N VAL A 441 9.05 21.58 -39.21
CA VAL A 441 7.76 21.04 -38.75
C VAL A 441 7.01 21.92 -37.71
N PRO A 442 5.69 21.77 -37.61
CA PRO A 442 4.65 22.66 -38.11
C PRO A 442 4.06 23.52 -36.97
N GLU A 443 3.32 24.57 -37.29
CA GLU A 443 2.65 25.42 -36.31
C GLU A 443 1.72 24.60 -35.39
N LYS A 444 2.16 24.27 -34.17
CA LYS A 444 1.25 24.27 -33.02
C LYS A 444 1.16 25.71 -32.56
N LYS A 445 0.08 26.38 -32.96
CA LYS A 445 -0.33 27.65 -32.41
C LYS A 445 -0.55 27.48 -30.91
N ASP A 446 0.47 27.86 -30.13
CA ASP A 446 0.31 28.26 -28.73
C ASP A 446 -0.09 29.74 -28.68
N ASP A 447 -1.06 30.07 -29.51
CA ASP A 447 -1.80 31.31 -29.42
C ASP A 447 -3.24 30.82 -29.45
N CYS A 448 -3.99 31.07 -28.39
CA CYS A 448 -5.44 30.89 -28.41
C CYS A 448 -6.09 31.66 -29.60
N SER A 449 -5.33 32.38 -30.47
CA SER A 449 -5.64 32.89 -31.82
C SER A 449 -6.78 32.21 -32.58
N ASP A 450 -6.76 30.88 -32.74
CA ASP A 450 -7.82 30.19 -33.48
C ASP A 450 -9.14 30.22 -32.72
N ILE A 451 -9.08 30.05 -31.39
CA ILE A 451 -10.22 30.26 -30.50
C ILE A 451 -10.61 31.73 -30.45
N LYS A 452 -9.66 32.67 -30.53
CA LYS A 452 -9.93 34.11 -30.58
C LYS A 452 -10.81 34.44 -31.77
N THR A 453 -10.36 34.01 -32.94
CA THR A 453 -11.00 34.27 -34.22
C THR A 453 -12.41 33.68 -34.20
N LEU A 454 -12.56 32.47 -33.67
CA LEU A 454 -13.86 31.82 -33.48
C LEU A 454 -14.77 32.58 -32.51
N LEU A 455 -14.25 33.07 -31.39
CA LEU A 455 -15.04 33.77 -30.37
C LEU A 455 -15.38 35.21 -30.78
N ASP A 456 -14.55 35.87 -31.58
CA ASP A 456 -14.80 37.20 -32.15
C ASP A 456 -16.09 37.23 -32.99
N GLU A 457 -16.47 36.11 -33.62
CA GLU A 457 -17.73 35.95 -34.36
C GLU A 457 -18.99 36.17 -33.49
N SER A 458 -18.88 35.97 -32.17
CA SER A 458 -20.01 36.16 -31.23
C SER A 458 -20.38 37.62 -30.98
N ASN A 459 -19.59 38.59 -31.44
CA ASN A 459 -19.75 39.99 -31.05
C ASN A 459 -19.88 40.19 -29.53
N GLY A 460 -18.91 39.66 -28.78
CA GLY A 460 -18.88 39.75 -27.31
C GLY A 460 -19.93 38.86 -26.62
N GLY A 461 -20.17 37.66 -27.15
CA GLY A 461 -21.08 36.66 -26.60
C GLY A 461 -22.57 36.90 -26.89
N LYS A 462 -22.92 37.85 -27.77
CA LYS A 462 -24.31 38.23 -28.09
C LYS A 462 -24.90 37.49 -29.28
N ASN A 463 -24.07 37.08 -30.22
CA ASN A 463 -24.46 36.41 -31.45
C ASN A 463 -24.17 34.91 -31.37
N ARG A 464 -24.89 34.13 -32.17
CA ARG A 464 -24.61 32.70 -32.36
C ARG A 464 -23.26 32.50 -33.05
N ILE A 465 -22.49 31.49 -32.63
CA ILE A 465 -21.26 31.04 -33.31
C ILE A 465 -21.49 29.62 -33.83
N ASN A 466 -21.44 29.43 -35.15
CA ASN A 466 -21.46 28.10 -35.79
C ASN A 466 -22.49 27.14 -35.14
N GLY A 467 -23.75 27.58 -35.08
CA GLY A 467 -24.88 26.81 -34.54
C GLY A 467 -25.04 26.80 -33.01
N CYS A 468 -24.09 27.36 -32.25
CA CYS A 468 -24.18 27.48 -30.79
C CYS A 468 -24.67 28.87 -30.39
N ASN A 469 -25.76 28.91 -29.61
CA ASN A 469 -26.42 30.15 -29.21
C ASN A 469 -25.96 30.61 -27.81
N PRO A 470 -25.99 31.94 -27.54
CA PRO A 470 -25.87 32.47 -26.19
C PRO A 470 -26.85 31.82 -25.22
N LYS A 471 -26.43 31.61 -23.97
CA LYS A 471 -27.27 31.00 -22.92
C LYS A 471 -28.29 32.03 -22.40
N THR A 472 -29.32 32.31 -23.19
CA THR A 472 -30.41 33.23 -22.85
C THR A 472 -31.67 32.44 -22.49
N GLY A 473 -32.26 32.73 -21.33
CA GLY A 473 -33.49 32.08 -20.84
C GLY A 473 -33.35 31.43 -19.45
N ASN A 474 -34.49 31.31 -18.76
CA ASN A 474 -34.61 30.50 -17.54
C ASN A 474 -34.98 29.08 -17.95
N PHE A 475 -34.02 28.17 -17.84
CA PHE A 475 -34.22 26.75 -18.08
C PHE A 475 -34.34 26.05 -16.73
N GLU A 476 -35.38 25.23 -16.57
CA GLU A 476 -35.61 24.44 -15.37
C GLU A 476 -35.05 23.02 -15.54
N TRP A 477 -34.91 22.28 -14.44
CA TRP A 477 -34.54 20.87 -14.50
C TRP A 477 -35.63 20.06 -15.19
N ILE A 478 -35.23 19.20 -16.12
CA ILE A 478 -36.15 18.34 -16.85
C ILE A 478 -35.98 16.90 -16.36
N CYS A 479 -36.99 16.35 -15.68
CA CYS A 479 -36.97 15.00 -15.10
C CYS A 479 -37.93 14.00 -15.78
N GLY A 480 -38.53 14.38 -16.92
CA GLY A 480 -39.46 13.52 -17.63
C GLY A 480 -38.77 12.32 -18.26
N ALA A 481 -39.30 11.12 -18.05
CA ALA A 481 -38.71 9.86 -18.54
C ALA A 481 -38.46 9.85 -20.05
N ASN A 482 -39.34 10.49 -20.84
CA ASN A 482 -39.22 10.60 -22.30
C ASN A 482 -37.98 11.37 -22.78
N GLN A 483 -37.29 12.08 -21.88
CA GLN A 483 -36.09 12.87 -22.17
C GLN A 483 -34.80 12.05 -22.05
N PHE A 484 -34.89 10.81 -21.56
CA PHE A 484 -33.77 9.90 -21.37
C PHE A 484 -33.90 8.66 -22.26
N ARG A 485 -32.77 8.07 -22.63
CA ARG A 485 -32.74 6.85 -23.45
C ARG A 485 -33.57 5.75 -22.75
N ASN A 486 -34.30 4.97 -23.54
CA ASN A 486 -35.18 3.89 -23.06
C ASN A 486 -36.31 4.33 -22.11
N ASN A 487 -36.70 5.61 -22.14
CA ASN A 487 -37.73 6.16 -21.25
C ASN A 487 -37.45 5.89 -19.76
N GLN A 488 -36.19 6.03 -19.34
CA GLN A 488 -35.77 5.75 -17.98
C GLN A 488 -36.39 6.75 -16.98
N GLU A 489 -37.05 6.24 -15.94
CA GLU A 489 -37.56 7.02 -14.81
C GLU A 489 -36.47 7.28 -13.76
N GLY A 490 -36.45 8.49 -13.17
CA GLY A 490 -35.55 8.87 -12.08
C GLY A 490 -34.49 9.94 -12.42
N PRO A 491 -33.80 9.90 -13.58
CA PRO A 491 -32.83 10.92 -13.96
C PRO A 491 -33.44 12.31 -14.16
N CYS A 492 -32.64 13.36 -13.93
CA CYS A 492 -32.99 14.75 -14.23
C CYS A 492 -31.87 15.41 -15.04
N MET A 493 -32.24 16.13 -16.12
CA MET A 493 -31.32 16.80 -17.02
C MET A 493 -31.13 18.27 -16.57
N PRO A 494 -29.90 18.67 -16.21
CA PRO A 494 -29.65 20.02 -15.74
C PRO A 494 -29.86 21.05 -16.86
N PRO A 495 -30.33 22.27 -16.54
CA PRO A 495 -30.47 23.39 -17.46
C PRO A 495 -29.29 23.58 -18.43
N ARG A 496 -28.06 23.48 -17.91
CA ARG A 496 -26.80 23.60 -18.66
C ARG A 496 -26.71 22.57 -19.80
N ARG A 497 -27.04 21.31 -19.53
CA ARG A 497 -26.92 20.20 -20.48
C ARG A 497 -27.92 20.30 -21.63
N GLN A 498 -29.11 20.84 -21.38
CA GLN A 498 -30.20 20.92 -22.36
C GLN A 498 -29.84 21.74 -23.61
N LYS A 499 -28.92 22.71 -23.46
CA LYS A 499 -28.47 23.59 -24.54
C LYS A 499 -26.95 23.50 -24.75
N LEU A 500 -26.35 22.34 -24.48
CA LEU A 500 -24.92 22.09 -24.69
C LEU A 500 -24.54 22.31 -26.17
N CYS A 501 -23.46 23.06 -26.42
CA CYS A 501 -22.93 23.33 -27.75
C CYS A 501 -22.31 22.07 -28.37
N ILE A 502 -22.97 21.46 -29.34
CA ILE A 502 -22.51 20.21 -29.99
C ILE A 502 -22.45 20.31 -31.51
N ASN A 503 -22.56 21.52 -32.07
CA ASN A 503 -22.80 21.70 -33.49
C ASN A 503 -21.61 21.26 -34.36
N ASP A 504 -20.37 21.56 -33.97
CA ASP A 504 -19.20 21.12 -34.76
C ASP A 504 -19.12 19.59 -34.80
N LEU A 505 -19.47 18.92 -33.69
CA LEU A 505 -19.55 17.45 -33.62
C LEU A 505 -20.65 16.86 -34.51
N LYS A 506 -21.74 17.59 -34.73
CA LYS A 506 -22.82 17.16 -35.64
C LYS A 506 -22.38 17.25 -37.10
N VAL A 507 -21.77 18.36 -37.49
CA VAL A 507 -21.40 18.63 -38.89
C VAL A 507 -20.27 17.72 -39.37
N LEU A 508 -19.46 17.18 -38.47
CA LEU A 508 -18.46 16.13 -38.80
C LEU A 508 -19.07 14.92 -39.52
N LYS A 509 -20.33 14.57 -39.25
CA LYS A 509 -20.99 13.42 -39.91
C LYS A 509 -21.15 13.61 -41.43
N ASP A 510 -21.24 14.85 -41.90
CA ASP A 510 -21.58 15.18 -43.29
C ASP A 510 -20.33 15.44 -44.15
N GLN A 511 -19.12 15.28 -43.59
CA GLN A 511 -17.85 15.49 -44.29
C GLN A 511 -17.28 14.18 -44.83
N SER A 512 -16.86 14.18 -46.09
CA SER A 512 -16.45 12.97 -46.83
C SER A 512 -15.06 12.40 -46.46
N SER A 513 -14.31 13.06 -45.55
CA SER A 513 -12.94 12.67 -45.17
C SER A 513 -12.54 13.22 -43.80
N THR A 514 -13.23 12.83 -42.73
CA THR A 514 -12.91 13.26 -41.36
C THR A 514 -11.88 12.35 -40.71
N ASN A 515 -10.81 12.93 -40.17
CA ASN A 515 -9.77 12.22 -39.41
C ASN A 515 -9.87 12.52 -37.90
N THR A 516 -8.97 11.96 -37.10
CA THR A 516 -8.98 12.13 -35.63
C THR A 516 -8.62 13.53 -35.16
N GLU A 517 -7.91 14.32 -35.98
CA GLU A 517 -7.60 15.71 -35.68
C GLU A 517 -8.82 16.60 -35.89
N ASP A 518 -9.63 16.36 -36.93
CA ASP A 518 -10.91 17.06 -37.14
C ASP A 518 -11.87 16.80 -35.98
N LEU A 519 -11.88 15.55 -35.48
CA LEU A 519 -12.64 15.17 -34.29
C LEU A 519 -12.16 15.93 -33.05
N ARG A 520 -10.84 15.99 -32.85
CA ARG A 520 -10.19 16.71 -31.74
C ARG A 520 -10.55 18.19 -31.79
N GLU A 521 -10.44 18.81 -32.95
CA GLU A 521 -10.72 20.22 -33.17
C GLU A 521 -12.21 20.54 -32.92
N ALA A 522 -13.14 19.68 -33.37
CA ALA A 522 -14.56 19.87 -33.12
C ALA A 522 -14.92 19.85 -31.63
N PHE A 523 -14.34 18.93 -30.85
CA PHE A 523 -14.52 18.91 -29.40
C PHE A 523 -13.97 20.17 -28.73
N ILE A 524 -12.77 20.62 -29.12
CA ILE A 524 -12.15 21.85 -28.61
C ILE A 524 -13.05 23.06 -28.91
N LYS A 525 -13.50 23.21 -30.16
CA LYS A 525 -14.37 24.31 -30.59
C LYS A 525 -15.72 24.32 -29.88
N CYS A 526 -16.35 23.14 -29.73
CA CYS A 526 -17.59 23.01 -28.97
C CYS A 526 -17.41 23.42 -27.51
N ALA A 527 -16.37 22.92 -26.85
CA ALA A 527 -16.08 23.22 -25.45
C ALA A 527 -15.73 24.69 -25.22
N ALA A 528 -14.92 25.30 -26.09
CA ALA A 528 -14.57 26.71 -26.02
C ALA A 528 -15.81 27.62 -26.17
N LYS A 529 -16.65 27.37 -27.19
CA LYS A 529 -17.91 28.12 -27.38
C LYS A 529 -18.86 27.96 -26.21
N GLU A 530 -18.97 26.74 -25.66
CA GLU A 530 -19.82 26.47 -24.49
C GLU A 530 -19.39 27.31 -23.30
N ILE A 531 -18.10 27.29 -22.95
CA ILE A 531 -17.56 28.02 -21.81
C ILE A 531 -17.65 29.53 -22.00
N HIS A 532 -17.41 30.03 -23.22
CA HIS A 532 -17.57 31.44 -23.54
C HIS A 532 -18.99 31.94 -23.23
N PHE A 533 -20.02 31.26 -23.73
CA PHE A 533 -21.41 31.66 -23.48
C PHE A 533 -21.85 31.40 -22.04
N LEU A 534 -21.32 30.35 -21.40
CA LEU A 534 -21.63 30.03 -20.01
C LEU A 534 -21.03 31.06 -19.05
N TRP A 535 -19.80 31.52 -19.31
CA TRP A 535 -19.16 32.59 -18.55
C TRP A 535 -19.94 33.89 -18.65
N LYS A 536 -20.36 34.25 -19.87
CA LYS A 536 -21.21 35.42 -20.09
C LYS A 536 -22.51 35.36 -19.26
N LYS A 537 -23.21 34.22 -19.28
CA LYS A 537 -24.40 34.00 -18.46
C LYS A 537 -24.10 34.07 -16.96
N TYR A 538 -23.02 33.46 -16.49
CA TYR A 538 -22.61 33.50 -15.08
C TYR A 538 -22.41 34.94 -14.59
N LYS A 539 -21.77 35.79 -15.41
CA LYS A 539 -21.61 37.21 -15.09
C LYS A 539 -22.93 37.96 -15.03
N ASP A 540 -23.83 37.71 -15.98
CA ASP A 540 -25.14 38.35 -16.03
C ASP A 540 -26.01 37.92 -14.83
N ASP A 541 -25.99 36.63 -14.46
CA ASP A 541 -26.69 36.08 -13.29
C ASP A 541 -26.17 36.70 -11.98
N LYS A 542 -24.84 36.79 -11.81
CA LYS A 542 -24.20 37.42 -10.62
C LYS A 542 -24.50 38.92 -10.52
N LYS A 543 -24.58 39.62 -11.64
CA LYS A 543 -24.98 41.04 -11.65
C LYS A 543 -26.44 41.23 -11.21
N ASN A 544 -27.32 40.31 -11.61
CA ASN A 544 -28.74 40.35 -11.24
C ASN A 544 -28.98 39.95 -9.76
N GLU A 545 -28.18 39.02 -9.20
CA GLU A 545 -28.23 38.66 -7.77
C GLU A 545 -27.97 39.88 -6.85
N ASN A 546 -27.03 40.76 -7.22
CA ASN A 546 -26.69 41.96 -6.45
C ASN A 546 -27.73 43.08 -6.51
N SER A 547 -28.76 42.96 -7.36
CA SER A 547 -29.83 43.97 -7.46
C SER A 547 -30.90 43.83 -6.36
N ASN A 548 -30.93 42.70 -5.63
CA ASN A 548 -31.98 42.36 -4.65
C ASN A 548 -31.50 42.17 -3.19
N GLY A 549 -30.22 42.42 -2.86
CA GLY A 549 -29.71 42.30 -1.49
C GLY A 549 -28.36 43.00 -1.31
N GLY A 550 -28.22 43.79 -0.24
CA GLY A 550 -27.12 44.75 0.01
C GLY A 550 -25.72 44.18 0.27
N THR A 551 -25.31 43.14 -0.44
CA THR A 551 -23.92 42.63 -0.45
C THR A 551 -23.13 43.33 -1.56
N PRO A 552 -21.85 43.70 -1.34
CA PRO A 552 -21.05 44.33 -2.39
C PRO A 552 -20.92 43.42 -3.63
N PRO A 553 -20.82 43.99 -4.85
CA PRO A 553 -20.71 43.19 -6.05
C PRO A 553 -19.42 42.35 -6.00
N VAL A 554 -19.55 41.02 -6.10
CA VAL A 554 -18.40 40.16 -6.43
C VAL A 554 -17.98 40.53 -7.85
N ASP A 555 -16.84 41.21 -7.99
CA ASP A 555 -16.25 41.50 -9.29
C ASP A 555 -15.61 40.24 -9.86
N THR A 556 -16.45 39.42 -10.49
CA THR A 556 -16.05 38.15 -11.11
C THR A 556 -14.98 38.33 -12.20
N ASP A 557 -14.89 39.52 -12.82
CA ASP A 557 -13.86 39.82 -13.81
C ASP A 557 -12.50 40.09 -13.13
N ASN A 558 -12.47 40.70 -11.94
CA ASN A 558 -11.22 40.86 -11.19
C ASN A 558 -10.74 39.58 -10.51
N GLU A 559 -11.65 38.71 -10.05
CA GLU A 559 -11.26 37.39 -9.56
C GLU A 559 -10.59 36.56 -10.68
N LEU A 560 -11.17 36.56 -11.88
CA LEU A 560 -10.56 35.87 -13.01
C LEU A 560 -9.22 36.48 -13.42
N LYS A 561 -9.10 37.82 -13.46
CA LYS A 561 -7.82 38.53 -13.70
C LYS A 561 -6.75 38.22 -12.64
N SER A 562 -7.15 37.83 -11.42
CA SER A 562 -6.21 37.40 -10.37
C SER A 562 -5.74 35.95 -10.54
N GLY A 563 -6.10 35.30 -11.65
CA GLY A 563 -5.81 33.90 -11.92
C GLY A 563 -6.76 32.92 -11.22
N LYS A 564 -7.85 33.41 -10.60
CA LYS A 564 -8.77 32.59 -9.81
C LYS A 564 -10.13 32.45 -10.50
N ILE A 565 -10.46 31.23 -10.93
CA ILE A 565 -11.79 30.88 -11.43
C ILE A 565 -12.75 30.69 -10.24
N PRO A 566 -13.91 31.36 -10.18
CA PRO A 566 -14.89 31.17 -9.12
C PRO A 566 -15.30 29.69 -8.98
N ASP A 567 -15.35 29.17 -7.75
CA ASP A 567 -15.56 27.74 -7.50
C ASP A 567 -16.88 27.20 -8.09
N ASP A 568 -17.95 28.01 -8.01
CA ASP A 568 -19.25 27.67 -8.61
C ASP A 568 -19.17 27.55 -10.13
N PHE A 569 -18.40 28.43 -10.78
CA PHE A 569 -18.21 28.39 -12.22
C PHE A 569 -17.27 27.26 -12.63
N LYS A 570 -16.19 27.03 -11.89
CA LYS A 570 -15.27 25.90 -12.08
C LYS A 570 -16.02 24.57 -12.03
N ARG A 571 -17.00 24.44 -11.13
CA ARG A 571 -17.88 23.27 -11.06
C ARG A 571 -18.71 23.09 -12.34
N GLN A 572 -19.24 24.17 -12.92
CA GLN A 572 -19.95 24.11 -14.20
C GLN A 572 -19.05 23.68 -15.35
N MET A 573 -17.79 24.10 -15.36
CA MET A 573 -16.80 23.62 -16.34
C MET A 573 -16.57 22.11 -16.20
N PHE A 574 -16.35 21.61 -14.99
CA PHE A 574 -16.15 20.17 -14.77
C PHE A 574 -17.34 19.33 -15.25
N TYR A 575 -18.57 19.75 -14.95
CA TYR A 575 -19.76 19.05 -15.45
C TYR A 575 -19.89 19.14 -16.97
N THR A 576 -19.46 20.24 -17.58
CA THR A 576 -19.46 20.40 -19.05
C THR A 576 -18.46 19.47 -19.72
N LEU A 577 -17.26 19.35 -19.18
CA LEU A 577 -16.27 18.38 -19.66
C LEU A 577 -16.77 16.94 -19.50
N GLY A 578 -17.43 16.64 -18.37
CA GLY A 578 -18.07 15.35 -18.13
C GLY A 578 -19.14 15.01 -19.18
N ASP A 579 -20.01 15.96 -19.53
CA ASP A 579 -21.01 15.74 -20.57
C ASP A 579 -20.38 15.44 -21.94
N TYR A 580 -19.32 16.18 -22.32
CA TYR A 580 -18.61 15.90 -23.57
C TYR A 580 -17.92 14.53 -23.56
N ARG A 581 -17.40 14.10 -22.39
CA ARG A 581 -16.86 12.75 -22.22
C ARG A 581 -17.94 11.70 -22.45
N ASP A 582 -19.08 11.85 -21.80
CA ASP A 582 -20.17 10.89 -21.91
C ASP A 582 -20.75 10.86 -23.34
N LEU A 583 -20.75 11.99 -24.06
CA LEU A 583 -21.07 12.05 -25.48
C LEU A 583 -20.04 11.31 -26.35
N CYS A 584 -18.75 11.45 -26.05
CA CYS A 584 -17.67 10.76 -26.76
C CYS A 584 -17.76 9.24 -26.58
N LEU A 585 -17.90 8.79 -25.34
CA LEU A 585 -17.93 7.37 -24.96
C LEU A 585 -19.27 6.70 -25.28
N GLY A 586 -20.32 7.47 -25.55
CA GLY A 586 -21.67 6.95 -25.78
C GLY A 586 -22.47 6.65 -24.51
N ASN A 587 -21.99 7.11 -23.36
CA ASN A 587 -22.63 6.99 -22.05
C ASN A 587 -23.67 8.11 -21.77
N ASP A 588 -23.83 9.07 -22.69
CA ASP A 588 -24.83 10.14 -22.56
C ASP A 588 -26.25 9.58 -22.40
N LEU A 589 -26.92 9.98 -21.32
CA LEU A 589 -28.27 9.52 -20.97
C LEU A 589 -29.38 10.24 -21.76
N GLY A 590 -29.07 11.35 -22.43
CA GLY A 590 -30.03 12.17 -23.16
C GLY A 590 -30.67 11.47 -24.36
N ASN A 591 -31.98 11.67 -24.53
CA ASN A 591 -32.76 11.14 -25.66
C ASN A 591 -32.95 12.15 -26.80
N ALA A 592 -32.31 13.33 -26.71
CA ALA A 592 -32.39 14.33 -27.76
C ALA A 592 -31.91 13.72 -29.09
N HIS A 593 -32.70 13.88 -30.15
CA HIS A 593 -32.37 13.38 -31.50
C HIS A 593 -30.95 13.79 -31.93
N ASP A 594 -30.56 14.97 -31.49
CA ASP A 594 -29.31 15.67 -31.77
C ASP A 594 -28.06 15.06 -31.12
N THR A 595 -28.17 14.25 -30.07
CA THR A 595 -27.02 13.66 -29.35
C THR A 595 -26.85 12.16 -29.63
N LYS A 596 -27.87 11.51 -30.22
CA LYS A 596 -27.91 10.04 -30.45
C LYS A 596 -26.79 9.51 -31.33
N ASN A 597 -26.30 10.30 -32.28
CA ASN A 597 -25.36 9.84 -33.30
C ASN A 597 -23.90 10.24 -33.03
N ILE A 598 -23.63 11.04 -31.99
CA ILE A 598 -22.27 11.57 -31.75
C ILE A 598 -21.29 10.43 -31.45
N SER A 599 -21.64 9.52 -30.55
CA SER A 599 -20.77 8.37 -30.23
C SER A 599 -20.61 7.41 -31.40
N VAL A 600 -21.61 7.33 -32.29
CA VAL A 600 -21.50 6.54 -33.54
C VAL A 600 -20.50 7.17 -34.49
N THR A 601 -20.56 8.49 -34.69
CA THR A 601 -19.60 9.24 -35.50
C THR A 601 -18.19 9.13 -34.93
N VAL A 602 -18.02 9.31 -33.62
CA VAL A 602 -16.73 9.14 -32.91
C VAL A 602 -16.16 7.75 -33.20
N ASN A 603 -16.93 6.69 -32.91
CA ASN A 603 -16.48 5.32 -33.14
C ASN A 603 -16.23 4.99 -34.62
N GLY A 604 -16.92 5.66 -35.55
CA GLY A 604 -16.66 5.55 -36.98
C GLY A 604 -15.28 6.09 -37.35
N ILE A 605 -14.97 7.32 -36.93
CA ILE A 605 -13.70 8.00 -37.20
C ILE A 605 -12.53 7.23 -36.55
N LEU A 606 -12.70 6.76 -35.32
CA LEU A 606 -11.63 6.07 -34.58
C LEU A 606 -11.28 4.68 -35.14
N LYS A 607 -12.21 4.02 -35.85
CA LYS A 607 -11.95 2.72 -36.49
C LYS A 607 -11.00 2.81 -37.68
N GLU A 608 -10.88 3.98 -38.29
CA GLU A 608 -10.02 4.19 -39.46
C GLU A 608 -8.55 4.44 -39.08
N GLU A 609 -8.26 4.74 -37.80
CA GLU A 609 -6.89 4.82 -37.28
C GLU A 609 -6.45 3.54 -36.57
N LYS A 610 -5.30 2.98 -36.99
CA LYS A 610 -4.67 1.82 -36.36
C LYS A 610 -3.47 2.25 -35.52
N ASN A 611 -3.47 1.88 -34.25
CA ASN A 611 -2.27 1.89 -33.40
C ASN A 611 -1.78 0.43 -33.25
N GLY A 612 -1.08 -0.08 -34.27
CA GLY A 612 -0.72 -1.50 -34.36
C GLY A 612 -1.90 -2.41 -34.76
N ASN A 613 -1.98 -3.62 -34.19
CA ASN A 613 -3.02 -4.63 -34.51
C ASN A 613 -4.37 -4.41 -33.81
N THR A 614 -4.52 -3.37 -32.99
CA THR A 614 -5.74 -3.10 -32.19
C THR A 614 -6.33 -1.73 -32.56
N PRO A 615 -7.66 -1.63 -32.84
CA PRO A 615 -8.32 -0.35 -33.09
C PRO A 615 -8.27 0.58 -31.88
N LEU A 616 -8.14 1.90 -32.11
CA LEU A 616 -8.19 2.91 -31.04
C LEU A 616 -9.61 2.99 -30.47
N THR A 617 -9.76 2.91 -29.15
CA THR A 617 -11.07 3.03 -28.50
C THR A 617 -11.42 4.50 -28.19
N ALA A 618 -12.70 4.80 -28.01
CA ALA A 618 -13.14 6.14 -27.60
C ALA A 618 -12.58 6.54 -26.23
N ASP A 619 -12.40 5.57 -25.31
CA ASP A 619 -11.76 5.79 -24.01
C ASP A 619 -10.29 6.22 -24.18
N ASP A 620 -9.50 5.47 -24.95
CA ASP A 620 -8.09 5.81 -25.22
C ASP A 620 -7.94 7.18 -25.89
N TRP A 621 -8.83 7.47 -26.85
CA TRP A 621 -8.85 8.76 -27.54
C TRP A 621 -9.22 9.90 -26.58
N TRP A 622 -10.20 9.70 -25.71
CA TRP A 622 -10.60 10.71 -24.74
C TRP A 622 -9.47 11.00 -23.76
N GLU A 623 -8.82 9.98 -23.20
CA GLU A 623 -7.68 10.15 -22.28
C GLU A 623 -6.55 10.97 -22.91
N LYS A 624 -6.27 10.76 -24.19
CA LYS A 624 -5.24 11.50 -24.93
C LYS A 624 -5.62 12.97 -25.21
N ASN A 625 -6.91 13.27 -25.36
CA ASN A 625 -7.38 14.57 -25.87
C ASN A 625 -8.11 15.44 -24.83
N ALA A 626 -8.52 14.89 -23.69
CA ALA A 626 -9.25 15.60 -22.64
C ALA A 626 -8.53 16.87 -22.17
N GLU A 627 -7.20 16.82 -22.07
CA GLU A 627 -6.38 17.98 -21.72
C GLU A 627 -6.48 19.08 -22.76
N SER A 628 -6.43 18.76 -24.05
CA SER A 628 -6.56 19.74 -25.13
C SER A 628 -7.95 20.40 -25.14
N ILE A 629 -8.99 19.61 -24.86
CA ILE A 629 -10.37 20.12 -24.74
C ILE A 629 -10.48 21.07 -23.55
N TRP A 630 -9.88 20.71 -22.41
CA TRP A 630 -9.80 21.57 -21.24
C TRP A 630 -9.01 22.87 -21.50
N GLN A 631 -7.90 22.81 -22.24
CA GLN A 631 -7.17 24.01 -22.65
C GLN A 631 -8.03 24.92 -23.54
N GLY A 632 -8.84 24.37 -24.45
CA GLY A 632 -9.82 25.15 -25.22
C GLY A 632 -10.84 25.86 -24.34
N MET A 633 -11.29 25.20 -23.27
CA MET A 633 -12.18 25.80 -22.25
C MET A 633 -11.50 26.94 -21.49
N LEU A 634 -10.21 26.80 -21.14
CA LEU A 634 -9.44 27.84 -20.47
C LEU A 634 -9.16 29.04 -21.38
N CYS A 635 -8.78 28.79 -22.64
CA CYS A 635 -8.64 29.85 -23.66
C CYS A 635 -9.92 30.70 -23.69
N ALA A 636 -11.10 30.07 -23.76
CA ALA A 636 -12.36 30.78 -23.80
C ALA A 636 -12.65 31.67 -22.58
N LEU A 637 -12.10 31.34 -21.40
CA LEU A 637 -12.24 32.18 -20.19
C LEU A 637 -11.32 33.39 -20.20
N SER A 638 -10.09 33.22 -20.67
CA SER A 638 -9.13 34.32 -20.75
C SER A 638 -9.53 35.38 -21.79
N TYR A 639 -10.54 35.11 -22.64
CA TYR A 639 -11.04 36.03 -23.65
C TYR A 639 -11.89 37.16 -23.04
N ASP A 640 -11.39 38.39 -23.15
CA ASP A 640 -12.12 39.59 -22.77
C ASP A 640 -13.10 40.00 -23.89
N THR A 641 -14.39 39.93 -23.60
CA THR A 641 -15.46 40.30 -24.55
C THR A 641 -15.53 41.80 -24.87
N ASN A 642 -15.00 42.66 -24.00
CA ASN A 642 -14.99 44.11 -24.16
C ASN A 642 -13.76 44.56 -24.97
N GLU A 643 -12.59 43.99 -24.68
CA GLU A 643 -11.32 44.34 -25.33
C GLU A 643 -11.01 43.46 -26.56
N LYS A 644 -11.71 42.33 -26.72
CA LYS A 644 -11.49 41.31 -27.78
C LYS A 644 -10.05 40.76 -27.79
N THR A 645 -9.51 40.49 -26.61
CA THR A 645 -8.13 40.04 -26.39
C THR A 645 -8.09 38.96 -25.31
N PHE A 646 -7.04 38.12 -25.28
CA PHE A 646 -6.81 37.24 -24.13
C PHE A 646 -5.98 37.94 -23.07
N LYS A 647 -6.36 37.76 -21.80
CA LYS A 647 -5.55 38.20 -20.65
C LYS A 647 -4.57 37.10 -20.27
N GLN A 648 -3.31 37.49 -20.00
CA GLN A 648 -2.35 36.61 -19.34
C GLN A 648 -2.83 36.43 -17.90
N ASN A 649 -3.21 35.20 -17.55
CA ASN A 649 -3.61 34.83 -16.19
C ASN A 649 -2.40 34.64 -15.29
#